data_AF-A0A815UUA1-F1
#
_entry.id   AF-A0A815UUA1-F1
#
_cell.length_a   1.000
_cell.length_b   1.000
_cell.length_c   1.000
_cell.angle_alpha   90.00
_cell.angle_beta   90.00
_cell.angle_gamma   90.00
#
_symmetry.space_group_name_H-M   'P 1'
#
loop_
_entity.id
_entity.type
_entity.pdbx_description
1 polymer ?
#
loop_
_entity_poly.entity_id
_entity_poly.type
_entity_poly.pdbx_seq_one_letter_code
_entity_poly.pdbx_strand_id
1 'polypeptide(L)'
;MADHQDIIRKKRRHSYFQWTQLIATISIPIIIAIYTVIENNNSVSIAADNNRKDIQIADDNRRSEFNLSQQSLQKDRDLATDEQQENILVKYQTFLANVLLQYGNELEQSSKRQSVLRFMTLTALSQLDIRRKNILIRSLHDAELITLKQNANKNHPSTLALASVDLKNITFGSPLNSPDEYPLHHYIHWRYLWLPRAILTNASFRHTELECATFTRARMESVDLSFTIQPITKCFDGFRDAGTDFVSASLVNANLRNTKFQYTDFSQANLTFANMRGFSCEMCKFSQTILFQADLSFSYFYHSFLLNQTLLDFTGIKLKQATIYGSYFRSINFQNSDFTNAKLSQVIIRNSVFIKATMNNCSFIKSTIQETIFQNTILNTIDFSNSTLYKVTFNNSDMRNAKLSFIKCVYCNFTNVKFEDTIFNNASLRHSNFINCSIHRSQLDEATDLFGSRFSNGTDELTLGTTGQISNKTMYTIRIQTGDEFQAETNADVYIQIFGDKSSTDKIQLEPVDYVPEKFQKGRINEFTYEIDDLGKIQSVIIGYNEESPDAEWFLDWVEIETSISSEISRFPCYCWLGKNKDGGVIERQLTSSNVTGKPITIISYKITVVTGDKDRSGTDAKVFLTIYGDKEDSGEHQLDHSEPNENPFEQTQTDTFYMELISLGKLRKIKIRHDNTGWYPGWFLHSVEIYDSKTQQSYFFPHEQWLSKRKGDGTISREIFAYEKRRFDLPIMSRSISQLSFNYNEQIKTLYTTYQICVVTSDDKFDGDTNTNVYIVIFGESNHTDQIPLTKSKTYKNPFKKGQTDIFEIEAIDIGQPTKIKIGHGNLNLLSDWLLDRVEIYISKLDRTWIFPCGRWLRNTKKEFQLEIELFPNIHNK
;
A
#
# COMPACT_ATOMS: atom_id res chain seq x y z
N MET A 1 95.85 28.79 -115.84
CA MET A 1 95.01 29.10 -114.67
C MET A 1 93.77 28.19 -114.51
N ALA A 2 93.49 27.25 -115.44
CA ALA A 2 92.42 26.25 -115.29
C ALA A 2 92.90 24.89 -114.71
N ASP A 3 94.14 24.45 -114.97
CA ASP A 3 94.66 23.16 -114.47
C ASP A 3 94.96 23.12 -112.96
N HIS A 4 95.17 24.26 -112.33
CA HIS A 4 95.60 24.29 -110.92
C HIS A 4 94.43 24.04 -109.95
N GLN A 5 93.19 24.29 -110.35
CA GLN A 5 92.00 24.04 -109.53
C GLN A 5 91.53 22.57 -109.58
N ASP A 6 91.81 21.84 -110.67
CA ASP A 6 91.36 20.45 -110.84
C ASP A 6 92.23 19.43 -110.08
N ILE A 7 93.54 19.70 -109.97
CA ILE A 7 94.48 18.89 -109.15
C ILE A 7 94.15 19.02 -107.66
N ILE A 8 93.74 20.21 -107.19
CA ILE A 8 93.34 20.44 -105.80
C ILE A 8 91.99 19.76 -105.51
N ARG A 9 91.04 19.72 -106.46
CA ARG A 9 89.78 18.99 -106.33
C ARG A 9 89.97 17.47 -106.31
N LYS A 10 90.86 16.90 -107.13
CA LYS A 10 91.18 15.44 -107.11
C LYS A 10 91.91 15.00 -105.84
N LYS A 11 92.90 15.77 -105.35
CA LYS A 11 93.57 15.48 -104.06
C LYS A 11 92.61 15.60 -102.86
N ARG A 12 91.71 16.60 -102.86
CA ARG A 12 90.67 16.71 -101.83
C ARG A 12 89.68 15.54 -101.88
N ARG A 13 89.23 15.09 -103.06
CA ARG A 13 88.35 13.91 -103.16
C ARG A 13 89.01 12.61 -102.74
N HIS A 14 90.29 12.40 -103.07
CA HIS A 14 91.01 11.17 -102.68
C HIS A 14 91.35 11.16 -101.19
N SER A 15 91.75 12.31 -100.62
CA SER A 15 91.93 12.47 -99.18
C SER A 15 90.59 12.34 -98.44
N TYR A 16 89.49 12.90 -98.97
CA TYR A 16 88.15 12.73 -98.41
C TYR A 16 87.72 11.25 -98.45
N PHE A 17 87.99 10.53 -99.55
CA PHE A 17 87.70 9.10 -99.65
C PHE A 17 88.51 8.26 -98.65
N GLN A 18 89.80 8.56 -98.47
CA GLN A 18 90.66 7.92 -97.46
C GLN A 18 90.21 8.24 -96.03
N TRP A 19 89.83 9.49 -95.75
CA TRP A 19 89.26 9.87 -94.46
C TRP A 19 87.88 9.24 -94.23
N THR A 20 87.03 9.09 -95.26
CA THR A 20 85.75 8.36 -95.12
C THR A 20 85.95 6.86 -94.92
N GLN A 21 86.95 6.25 -95.57
CA GLN A 21 87.29 4.84 -95.33
C GLN A 21 87.87 4.62 -93.94
N LEU A 22 88.74 5.51 -93.46
CA LEU A 22 89.30 5.48 -92.11
C LEU A 22 88.22 5.70 -91.05
N ILE A 23 87.36 6.71 -91.26
CA ILE A 23 86.22 6.96 -90.38
C ILE A 23 85.30 5.75 -90.39
N ALA A 24 84.94 5.16 -91.54
CA ALA A 24 84.09 3.97 -91.60
C ALA A 24 84.72 2.73 -90.93
N THR A 25 86.03 2.49 -91.13
CA THR A 25 86.73 1.36 -90.51
C THR A 25 86.88 1.50 -89.00
N ILE A 26 86.90 2.71 -88.45
CA ILE A 26 86.93 2.96 -87.01
C ILE A 26 85.52 3.04 -86.43
N SER A 27 84.58 3.67 -87.13
CA SER A 27 83.22 3.91 -86.61
C SER A 27 82.31 2.69 -86.68
N ILE A 28 82.46 1.79 -87.65
CA ILE A 28 81.64 0.56 -87.69
C ILE A 28 81.91 -0.35 -86.47
N PRO A 29 83.16 -0.68 -86.10
CA PRO A 29 83.43 -1.46 -84.88
C PRO A 29 82.99 -0.74 -83.61
N ILE A 30 83.14 0.58 -83.54
CA ILE A 30 82.70 1.38 -82.38
C ILE A 30 81.17 1.38 -82.26
N ILE A 31 80.44 1.51 -83.37
CA ILE A 31 78.97 1.45 -83.39
C ILE A 31 78.49 0.06 -82.98
N ILE A 32 79.12 -1.01 -83.48
CA ILE A 32 78.81 -2.39 -83.08
C ILE A 32 79.13 -2.62 -81.59
N ALA A 33 80.25 -2.10 -81.09
CA ALA A 33 80.61 -2.20 -79.68
C ALA A 33 79.64 -1.41 -78.78
N ILE A 34 79.22 -0.21 -79.18
CA ILE A 34 78.23 0.59 -78.46
C ILE A 34 76.86 -0.10 -78.49
N TYR A 35 76.43 -0.62 -79.64
CA TYR A 35 75.16 -1.32 -79.79
C TYR A 35 75.13 -2.59 -78.95
N THR A 36 76.20 -3.40 -78.97
CA THR A 36 76.30 -4.61 -78.15
C THR A 36 76.32 -4.30 -76.66
N VAL A 37 77.00 -3.23 -76.20
CA VAL A 37 76.95 -2.79 -74.80
C VAL A 37 75.56 -2.30 -74.41
N ILE A 38 74.87 -1.55 -75.26
CA ILE A 38 73.50 -1.09 -75.00
C ILE A 38 72.53 -2.27 -74.95
N GLU A 39 72.62 -3.21 -75.89
CA GLU A 39 71.77 -4.40 -75.94
C GLU A 39 72.02 -5.31 -74.74
N ASN A 40 73.27 -5.48 -74.31
CA ASN A 40 73.62 -6.26 -73.13
C ASN A 40 73.19 -5.57 -71.83
N ASN A 41 73.28 -4.24 -71.74
CA ASN A 41 72.76 -3.48 -70.59
C ASN A 41 71.22 -3.50 -70.55
N ASN A 42 70.56 -3.40 -71.69
CA ASN A 42 69.10 -3.50 -71.78
C ASN A 42 68.62 -4.91 -71.44
N SER A 43 69.28 -5.96 -71.93
CA SER A 43 68.94 -7.35 -71.61
C SER A 43 69.15 -7.66 -70.14
N VAL A 44 70.24 -7.16 -69.52
CA VAL A 44 70.49 -7.26 -68.07
C VAL A 44 69.45 -6.48 -67.27
N SER A 45 69.06 -5.28 -67.71
CA SER A 45 68.00 -4.49 -67.05
C SER A 45 66.64 -5.18 -67.13
N ILE A 46 66.26 -5.71 -68.30
CA ILE A 46 65.01 -6.44 -68.51
C ILE A 46 65.01 -7.73 -67.68
N ALA A 47 66.13 -8.45 -67.63
CA ALA A 47 66.28 -9.65 -66.78
C ALA A 47 66.17 -9.30 -65.29
N ALA A 48 66.75 -8.18 -64.85
CA ALA A 48 66.66 -7.71 -63.46
C ALA A 48 65.22 -7.29 -63.09
N ASP A 49 64.51 -6.60 -63.98
CA ASP A 49 63.11 -6.22 -63.75
C ASP A 49 62.16 -7.41 -63.79
N ASN A 50 62.39 -8.39 -64.68
CA ASN A 50 61.64 -9.64 -64.68
C ASN A 50 61.89 -10.42 -63.38
N ASN A 51 63.13 -10.56 -62.94
CA ASN A 51 63.45 -11.23 -61.68
C ASN A 51 62.81 -10.51 -60.47
N ARG A 52 62.80 -9.17 -60.45
CA ARG A 52 62.09 -8.39 -59.42
C ARG A 52 60.58 -8.64 -59.44
N LYS A 53 59.96 -8.66 -60.62
CA LYS A 53 58.54 -8.99 -60.77
C LYS A 53 58.25 -10.43 -60.34
N ASP A 54 59.10 -11.38 -60.69
CA ASP A 54 58.96 -12.79 -60.30
C ASP A 54 59.07 -12.95 -58.78
N ILE A 55 60.02 -12.27 -58.14
CA ILE A 55 60.15 -12.22 -56.67
C ILE A 55 58.90 -11.60 -56.04
N GLN A 56 58.41 -10.48 -56.59
CA GLN A 56 57.21 -9.82 -56.08
C GLN A 56 55.96 -10.70 -56.23
N ILE A 57 55.77 -11.35 -57.37
CA ILE A 57 54.68 -12.31 -57.59
C ILE A 57 54.81 -13.49 -56.62
N ALA A 58 56.02 -13.99 -56.39
CA ALA A 58 56.27 -15.07 -55.43
C ALA A 58 56.02 -14.65 -53.97
N ASP A 59 56.31 -13.39 -53.61
CA ASP A 59 55.99 -12.82 -52.30
C ASP A 59 54.48 -12.62 -52.13
N ASP A 60 53.79 -12.11 -53.15
CA ASP A 60 52.34 -11.90 -53.15
C ASP A 60 51.58 -13.24 -53.12
N ASN A 61 52.06 -14.25 -53.86
CA ASN A 61 51.55 -15.63 -53.79
C ASN A 61 51.78 -16.24 -52.41
N ARG A 62 52.97 -16.08 -51.80
CA ARG A 62 53.20 -16.56 -50.44
C ARG A 62 52.30 -15.89 -49.41
N ARG A 63 52.05 -14.58 -49.55
CA ARG A 63 51.12 -13.84 -48.67
C ARG A 63 49.68 -14.29 -48.85
N SER A 64 49.24 -14.51 -50.10
CA SER A 64 47.89 -14.97 -50.38
C SER A 64 47.67 -16.41 -49.89
N GLU A 65 48.63 -17.30 -50.11
CA GLU A 65 48.63 -18.67 -49.55
C GLU A 65 48.63 -18.67 -48.03
N PHE A 66 49.45 -17.82 -47.40
CA PHE A 66 49.44 -17.67 -45.95
C PHE A 66 48.07 -17.20 -45.44
N ASN A 67 47.48 -16.17 -46.06
CA ASN A 67 46.15 -15.69 -45.69
C ASN A 67 45.07 -16.75 -45.89
N LEU A 68 45.09 -17.50 -47.00
CA LEU A 68 44.18 -18.61 -47.26
C LEU A 68 44.34 -19.74 -46.24
N SER A 69 45.58 -20.06 -45.85
CA SER A 69 45.86 -21.07 -44.82
C SER A 69 45.32 -20.65 -43.45
N GLN A 70 45.48 -19.37 -43.07
CA GLN A 70 44.91 -18.83 -41.83
C GLN A 70 43.39 -18.82 -41.86
N GLN A 71 42.78 -18.47 -43.00
CA GLN A 71 41.32 -18.55 -43.18
C GLN A 71 40.81 -20.00 -43.09
N SER A 72 41.52 -20.97 -43.67
CA SER A 72 41.15 -22.39 -43.56
C SER A 72 41.27 -22.89 -42.13
N LEU A 73 42.39 -22.59 -41.44
CA LEU A 73 42.59 -22.94 -40.04
C LEU A 73 41.51 -22.35 -39.13
N GLN A 74 41.10 -21.10 -39.39
CA GLN A 74 40.01 -20.47 -38.66
C GLN A 74 38.68 -21.18 -38.94
N LYS A 75 38.39 -21.48 -40.22
CA LYS A 75 37.18 -22.21 -40.61
C LYS A 75 37.11 -23.60 -39.99
N ASP A 76 38.23 -24.33 -39.93
CA ASP A 76 38.30 -25.66 -39.32
C ASP A 76 38.06 -25.60 -37.80
N ARG A 77 38.60 -24.57 -37.13
CA ARG A 77 38.30 -24.31 -35.71
C ARG A 77 36.82 -23.99 -35.50
N ASP A 78 36.25 -23.14 -36.34
CA ASP A 78 34.84 -22.76 -36.25
C ASP A 78 33.94 -23.99 -36.46
N LEU A 79 34.23 -24.84 -37.46
CA LEU A 79 33.52 -26.10 -37.69
C LEU A 79 33.62 -27.05 -36.49
N ALA A 80 34.81 -27.22 -35.91
CA ALA A 80 34.99 -28.08 -34.73
C ALA A 80 34.19 -27.57 -33.52
N THR A 81 34.14 -26.24 -33.31
CA THR A 81 33.31 -25.66 -32.24
C THR A 81 31.81 -25.83 -32.49
N ASP A 82 31.38 -25.71 -33.75
CA ASP A 82 29.98 -25.89 -34.15
C ASP A 82 29.53 -27.34 -33.94
N GLU A 83 30.36 -28.31 -34.35
CA GLU A 83 30.13 -29.74 -34.13
C GLU A 83 30.09 -30.08 -32.63
N GLN A 84 30.98 -29.49 -31.82
CA GLN A 84 30.96 -29.67 -30.37
C GLN A 84 29.63 -29.19 -29.75
N GLN A 85 29.16 -28.00 -30.13
CA GLN A 85 27.90 -27.45 -29.60
C GLN A 85 26.67 -28.23 -30.06
N GLU A 86 26.65 -28.71 -31.30
CA GLU A 86 25.61 -29.61 -31.80
C GLU A 86 25.57 -30.92 -31.02
N ASN A 87 26.73 -31.54 -30.79
CA ASN A 87 26.84 -32.75 -29.98
C ASN A 87 26.34 -32.56 -28.54
N ILE A 88 26.59 -31.40 -27.92
CA ILE A 88 26.07 -31.06 -26.59
C ILE A 88 24.54 -30.99 -26.62
N LEU A 89 23.96 -30.30 -27.62
CA LEU A 89 22.52 -30.17 -27.76
C LEU A 89 21.83 -31.54 -27.94
N VAL A 90 22.34 -32.37 -28.85
CA VAL A 90 21.79 -33.71 -29.13
C VAL A 90 21.84 -34.60 -27.89
N LYS A 91 22.99 -34.62 -27.19
CA LYS A 91 23.14 -35.38 -25.93
C LYS A 91 22.16 -34.92 -24.87
N TYR A 92 21.99 -33.59 -24.72
CA TYR A 92 21.03 -33.04 -23.77
C TYR A 92 19.58 -33.39 -24.15
N GLN A 93 19.21 -33.29 -25.43
CA GLN A 93 17.87 -33.65 -25.90
C GLN A 93 17.57 -35.14 -25.67
N THR A 94 18.53 -36.03 -25.90
CA THR A 94 18.38 -37.46 -25.59
C THR A 94 18.22 -37.68 -24.09
N PHE A 95 19.00 -36.99 -23.26
CA PHE A 95 18.84 -37.02 -21.80
C PHE A 95 17.45 -36.54 -21.37
N LEU A 96 16.99 -35.41 -21.90
CA LEU A 96 15.69 -34.84 -21.57
C LEU A 96 14.55 -35.79 -21.96
N ALA A 97 14.60 -36.35 -23.17
CA ALA A 97 13.60 -37.32 -23.64
C ALA A 97 13.54 -38.55 -22.72
N ASN A 98 14.68 -39.10 -22.31
CA ASN A 98 14.72 -40.24 -21.40
C ASN A 98 14.15 -39.90 -20.02
N VAL A 99 14.47 -38.72 -19.47
CA VAL A 99 13.95 -38.27 -18.17
C VAL A 99 12.44 -38.08 -18.21
N LEU A 100 11.91 -37.47 -19.28
CA LEU A 100 10.47 -37.27 -19.45
C LEU A 100 9.72 -38.59 -19.62
N LEU A 101 10.24 -39.52 -20.42
CA LEU A 101 9.63 -40.84 -20.63
C LEU A 101 9.65 -41.71 -19.37
N GLN A 102 10.75 -41.68 -18.61
CA GLN A 102 10.92 -42.55 -17.45
C GLN A 102 10.27 -41.99 -16.18
N TYR A 103 10.28 -40.67 -16.02
CA TYR A 103 9.96 -40.03 -14.74
C TYR A 103 8.94 -38.88 -14.85
N GLY A 104 8.28 -38.70 -16.01
CA GLY A 104 7.32 -37.62 -16.30
C GLY A 104 6.44 -37.22 -15.11
N ASN A 105 5.65 -38.16 -14.61
CA ASN A 105 4.68 -37.92 -13.53
C ASN A 105 5.32 -37.78 -12.13
N GLU A 106 6.55 -38.27 -11.95
CA GLU A 106 7.25 -38.29 -10.65
C GLU A 106 8.28 -37.15 -10.51
N LEU A 107 8.61 -36.44 -11.60
CA LEU A 107 9.54 -35.30 -11.61
C LEU A 107 9.10 -34.21 -10.64
N GLU A 108 7.80 -34.05 -10.44
CA GLU A 108 7.23 -33.03 -9.57
C GLU A 108 7.36 -33.37 -8.09
N GLN A 109 7.38 -34.66 -7.76
CA GLN A 109 7.39 -35.15 -6.39
C GLN A 109 8.81 -35.27 -5.82
N SER A 110 9.84 -35.23 -6.68
CA SER A 110 11.23 -35.43 -6.29
C SER A 110 12.11 -34.21 -6.53
N SER A 111 12.41 -33.47 -5.44
CA SER A 111 13.35 -32.34 -5.45
C SER A 111 14.75 -32.71 -5.95
N LYS A 112 15.19 -33.95 -5.71
CA LYS A 112 16.49 -34.46 -6.20
C LYS A 112 16.52 -34.59 -7.72
N ARG A 113 15.44 -35.11 -8.34
CA ARG A 113 15.35 -35.23 -9.81
C ARG A 113 15.27 -33.86 -10.47
N GLN A 114 14.50 -32.93 -9.91
CA GLN A 114 14.47 -31.53 -10.36
C GLN A 114 15.85 -30.87 -10.28
N SER A 115 16.60 -31.13 -9.22
CA SER A 115 17.96 -30.61 -9.07
C SER A 115 18.92 -31.15 -10.13
N VAL A 116 18.84 -32.44 -10.46
CA VAL A 116 19.65 -33.05 -11.54
C VAL A 116 19.25 -32.47 -12.90
N LEU A 117 17.95 -32.38 -13.20
CA LEU A 117 17.45 -31.78 -14.43
C LEU A 117 17.91 -30.32 -14.56
N ARG A 118 17.81 -29.54 -13.47
CA ARG A 118 18.31 -28.16 -13.40
C ARG A 118 19.80 -28.07 -13.65
N PHE A 119 20.59 -28.89 -12.97
CA PHE A 119 22.05 -28.92 -13.16
C PHE A 119 22.43 -29.21 -14.61
N MET A 120 21.86 -30.25 -15.21
CA MET A 120 22.12 -30.62 -16.61
C MET A 120 21.69 -29.52 -17.58
N THR A 121 20.53 -28.89 -17.33
CA THR A 121 20.00 -27.82 -18.19
C THR A 121 20.85 -26.57 -18.15
N LEU A 122 21.23 -26.10 -16.96
CA LEU A 122 22.09 -24.93 -16.81
C LEU A 122 23.48 -25.18 -17.41
N THR A 123 24.02 -26.39 -17.24
CA THR A 123 25.31 -26.80 -17.83
C THR A 123 25.24 -26.78 -19.36
N ALA A 124 24.17 -27.32 -19.95
CA ALA A 124 23.96 -27.28 -21.40
C ALA A 124 23.82 -25.83 -21.89
N LEU A 125 22.91 -25.04 -21.29
CA LEU A 125 22.71 -23.63 -21.67
C LEU A 125 24.00 -22.82 -21.59
N SER A 126 24.88 -23.05 -20.62
CA SER A 126 26.14 -22.30 -20.49
C SER A 126 27.13 -22.54 -21.64
N GLN A 127 27.04 -23.67 -22.34
CA GLN A 127 27.99 -24.07 -23.40
C GLN A 127 27.47 -23.87 -24.82
N LEU A 128 26.16 -23.63 -24.98
CA LEU A 128 25.51 -23.46 -26.27
C LEU A 128 25.60 -22.01 -26.76
N ASP A 129 25.72 -21.84 -28.08
CA ASP A 129 25.53 -20.56 -28.74
C ASP A 129 24.06 -20.09 -28.66
N ILE A 130 23.81 -18.85 -29.10
CA ILE A 130 22.48 -18.23 -29.04
C ILE A 130 21.46 -19.03 -29.87
N ARG A 131 21.86 -19.54 -31.04
CA ARG A 131 20.97 -20.31 -31.92
C ARG A 131 20.47 -21.58 -31.22
N ARG A 132 21.36 -22.36 -30.62
CA ARG A 132 21.03 -23.62 -29.94
C ARG A 132 20.35 -23.37 -28.59
N LYS A 133 20.69 -22.28 -27.88
CA LYS A 133 19.93 -21.82 -26.69
C LYS A 133 18.47 -21.55 -27.02
N ASN A 134 18.16 -20.86 -28.13
CA ASN A 134 16.79 -20.60 -28.56
C ASN A 134 16.00 -21.91 -28.79
N ILE A 135 16.61 -22.89 -29.45
CA ILE A 135 16.00 -24.21 -29.69
C ILE A 135 15.71 -24.89 -28.35
N LEU A 136 16.70 -24.94 -27.45
CA LEU A 136 16.56 -25.58 -26.16
C LEU A 136 15.48 -24.93 -25.29
N ILE A 137 15.43 -23.59 -25.21
CA ILE A 137 14.42 -22.88 -24.42
C ILE A 137 13.01 -23.13 -24.95
N ARG A 138 12.81 -23.16 -26.27
CA ARG A 138 11.52 -23.53 -26.88
C ARG A 138 11.14 -24.97 -26.51
N SER A 139 12.05 -25.93 -26.66
CA SER A 139 11.77 -27.32 -26.27
C SER A 139 11.43 -27.48 -24.79
N LEU A 140 12.04 -26.69 -23.91
CA LEU A 140 11.71 -26.69 -22.47
C LEU A 140 10.34 -26.10 -22.17
N HIS A 141 9.92 -25.09 -22.93
CA HIS A 141 8.58 -24.48 -22.81
C HIS A 141 7.50 -25.38 -23.37
N ASP A 142 7.72 -25.98 -24.56
CA ASP A 142 6.81 -26.94 -25.18
C ASP A 142 6.62 -28.20 -24.31
N ALA A 143 7.64 -28.58 -23.53
CA ALA A 143 7.56 -29.65 -22.53
C ALA A 143 6.96 -29.20 -21.18
N GLU A 144 6.45 -27.97 -21.09
CA GLU A 144 5.86 -27.34 -19.89
C GLU A 144 6.81 -27.23 -18.68
N LEU A 145 8.11 -27.47 -18.86
CA LEU A 145 9.07 -27.53 -17.75
C LEU A 145 9.37 -26.15 -17.15
N ILE A 146 9.30 -25.10 -17.96
CA ILE A 146 9.55 -23.71 -17.55
C ILE A 146 8.27 -22.87 -17.51
N THR A 147 7.12 -23.52 -17.32
CA THR A 147 5.81 -22.87 -17.20
C THR A 147 5.33 -22.84 -15.75
N LEU A 148 4.62 -21.78 -15.36
CA LEU A 148 3.90 -21.70 -14.09
C LEU A 148 2.69 -22.64 -14.12
N LYS A 149 2.50 -23.39 -13.04
CA LYS A 149 1.35 -24.28 -12.88
C LYS A 149 0.21 -23.57 -12.17
N GLN A 150 -0.99 -23.63 -12.77
CA GLN A 150 -2.22 -23.17 -12.15
C GLN A 150 -2.79 -24.27 -11.25
N ASN A 151 -2.77 -24.06 -9.94
CA ASN A 151 -3.61 -24.80 -8.99
C ASN A 151 -4.41 -23.81 -8.16
N ALA A 152 -5.68 -24.13 -7.94
CA ALA A 152 -6.76 -23.26 -7.48
C ALA A 152 -6.56 -22.55 -6.12
N ASN A 153 -5.40 -22.63 -5.45
CA ASN A 153 -5.14 -21.92 -4.20
C ASN A 153 -3.67 -21.55 -3.92
N LYS A 154 -2.67 -21.94 -4.74
CA LYS A 154 -1.26 -21.51 -4.61
C LYS A 154 -0.53 -21.59 -5.95
N ASN A 155 0.15 -20.51 -6.36
CA ASN A 155 1.10 -20.52 -7.47
C ASN A 155 2.28 -21.43 -7.10
N HIS A 156 2.39 -22.60 -7.73
CA HIS A 156 3.57 -23.45 -7.57
C HIS A 156 4.66 -23.02 -8.56
N PRO A 157 5.95 -23.00 -8.15
CA PRO A 157 7.06 -22.75 -9.07
C PRO A 157 7.08 -23.81 -10.17
N SER A 158 7.60 -23.44 -11.34
CA SER A 158 7.75 -24.36 -12.47
C SER A 158 8.56 -25.60 -12.10
N THR A 159 8.31 -26.73 -12.78
CA THR A 159 9.04 -28.01 -12.56
C THR A 159 10.56 -27.82 -12.70
N LEU A 160 10.98 -26.94 -13.60
CA LEU A 160 12.37 -26.55 -13.81
C LEU A 160 12.57 -25.08 -13.45
N ALA A 161 13.23 -24.84 -12.32
CA ALA A 161 13.52 -23.47 -11.88
C ALA A 161 14.76 -22.89 -12.58
N LEU A 162 14.57 -22.05 -13.60
CA LEU A 162 15.65 -21.34 -14.31
C LEU A 162 16.00 -19.97 -13.69
N ALA A 163 15.82 -19.80 -12.38
CA ALA A 163 16.20 -18.56 -11.72
C ALA A 163 17.71 -18.25 -11.91
N SER A 164 18.02 -17.00 -12.27
CA SER A 164 19.38 -16.50 -12.52
C SER A 164 20.11 -17.07 -13.74
N VAL A 165 19.38 -17.65 -14.70
CA VAL A 165 19.96 -18.13 -15.97
C VAL A 165 20.45 -16.96 -16.85
N ASP A 166 21.59 -17.14 -17.54
CA ASP A 166 22.10 -16.18 -18.54
C ASP A 166 21.55 -16.49 -19.94
N LEU A 167 20.57 -15.66 -20.34
CA LEU A 167 19.83 -15.70 -21.61
C LEU A 167 20.00 -14.39 -22.38
N LYS A 168 21.18 -13.76 -22.28
CA LYS A 168 21.48 -12.53 -23.03
C LYS A 168 21.42 -12.74 -24.54
N ASN A 169 20.94 -11.73 -25.25
CA ASN A 169 20.82 -11.70 -26.71
C ASN A 169 19.93 -12.81 -27.31
N ILE A 170 19.12 -13.50 -26.50
CA ILE A 170 18.20 -14.55 -26.98
C ILE A 170 17.01 -13.93 -27.71
N THR A 171 16.52 -14.64 -28.72
CA THR A 171 15.34 -14.24 -29.50
C THR A 171 14.18 -15.18 -29.18
N PHE A 172 13.29 -14.75 -28.29
CA PHE A 172 12.03 -15.43 -27.97
C PHE A 172 10.96 -15.19 -29.04
N GLY A 173 10.99 -14.00 -29.65
CA GLY A 173 10.06 -13.58 -30.68
C GLY A 173 10.58 -13.75 -32.11
N SER A 174 10.19 -12.81 -32.95
CA SER A 174 10.71 -12.63 -34.30
C SER A 174 12.12 -12.01 -34.31
N PRO A 175 12.96 -12.28 -35.33
CA PRO A 175 14.30 -11.71 -35.43
C PRO A 175 14.29 -10.19 -35.67
N LEU A 176 15.30 -9.50 -35.13
CA LEU A 176 15.47 -8.04 -35.12
C LEU A 176 15.45 -7.38 -36.52
N ASN A 177 15.82 -8.11 -37.58
CA ASN A 177 15.98 -7.56 -38.93
C ASN A 177 14.71 -7.53 -39.78
N SER A 178 13.53 -7.94 -39.26
CA SER A 178 12.29 -7.83 -40.05
C SER A 178 11.81 -6.36 -40.09
N PRO A 179 11.72 -5.72 -41.26
CA PRO A 179 11.58 -4.27 -41.38
C PRO A 179 10.10 -3.81 -41.38
N ASP A 180 9.36 -4.04 -40.29
CA ASP A 180 7.94 -3.65 -40.16
C ASP A 180 6.92 -4.49 -40.96
N GLU A 181 7.28 -5.69 -41.43
CA GLU A 181 6.27 -6.66 -41.88
C GLU A 181 5.49 -7.19 -40.68
N TYR A 182 4.28 -6.66 -40.51
CA TYR A 182 3.25 -7.23 -39.64
C TYR A 182 3.13 -8.73 -39.92
N PRO A 183 3.51 -9.64 -38.99
CA PRO A 183 3.02 -11.00 -39.08
C PRO A 183 1.54 -10.91 -38.72
N LEU A 184 0.69 -10.68 -39.73
CA LEU A 184 -0.74 -10.93 -39.65
C LEU A 184 -0.89 -12.38 -39.15
N HIS A 185 -1.15 -12.52 -37.84
CA HIS A 185 -1.56 -13.75 -37.15
C HIS A 185 -0.49 -14.79 -36.76
N HIS A 186 0.81 -14.46 -36.70
CA HIS A 186 1.82 -15.40 -36.15
C HIS A 186 2.58 -14.79 -34.97
N TYR A 187 1.89 -14.61 -33.85
CA TYR A 187 2.55 -14.34 -32.58
C TYR A 187 3.16 -15.63 -32.03
N ILE A 188 4.35 -15.53 -31.44
CA ILE A 188 4.91 -16.65 -30.67
C ILE A 188 4.30 -16.60 -29.27
N HIS A 189 3.54 -17.64 -28.91
CA HIS A 189 2.82 -17.73 -27.65
C HIS A 189 3.72 -18.24 -26.52
N TRP A 190 3.93 -17.41 -25.50
CA TRP A 190 4.69 -17.75 -24.29
C TRP A 190 3.77 -17.73 -23.07
N ARG A 191 2.82 -18.67 -23.06
CA ARG A 191 1.87 -18.84 -21.96
C ARG A 191 2.59 -19.31 -20.70
N TYR A 192 2.30 -18.66 -19.57
CA TYR A 192 2.83 -19.01 -18.24
C TYR A 192 4.36 -19.06 -18.13
N LEU A 193 5.10 -18.39 -19.04
CA LEU A 193 6.56 -18.45 -19.05
C LEU A 193 7.13 -17.97 -17.71
N TRP A 194 7.94 -18.81 -17.05
CA TRP A 194 8.49 -18.52 -15.72
C TRP A 194 10.00 -18.27 -15.79
N LEU A 195 10.40 -16.99 -15.76
CA LEU A 195 11.79 -16.55 -15.81
C LEU A 195 12.14 -15.51 -14.73
N PRO A 196 11.82 -15.74 -13.44
CA PRO A 196 12.18 -14.80 -12.39
C PRO A 196 13.70 -14.74 -12.23
N ARG A 197 14.23 -13.54 -11.98
CA ARG A 197 15.67 -13.28 -11.79
C ARG A 197 16.56 -13.67 -12.98
N ALA A 198 16.00 -14.02 -14.15
CA ALA A 198 16.79 -14.33 -15.33
C ALA A 198 17.56 -13.10 -15.84
N ILE A 199 18.70 -13.33 -16.52
CA ILE A 199 19.47 -12.29 -17.19
C ILE A 199 19.10 -12.31 -18.67
N LEU A 200 18.31 -11.33 -19.09
CA LEU A 200 17.69 -11.19 -20.40
C LEU A 200 18.15 -9.89 -21.11
N THR A 201 19.35 -9.40 -20.77
CA THR A 201 19.91 -8.19 -21.41
C THR A 201 19.97 -8.38 -22.93
N ASN A 202 19.46 -7.41 -23.68
CA ASN A 202 19.33 -7.44 -25.14
C ASN A 202 18.49 -8.61 -25.71
N ALA A 203 17.69 -9.30 -24.88
CA ALA A 203 16.79 -10.32 -25.40
C ALA A 203 15.66 -9.68 -26.24
N SER A 204 15.08 -10.43 -27.17
CA SER A 204 13.97 -9.96 -28.00
C SER A 204 12.72 -10.83 -27.85
N PHE A 205 11.64 -10.20 -27.41
CA PHE A 205 10.26 -10.68 -27.33
C PHE A 205 9.39 -10.01 -28.40
N ARG A 206 10.00 -9.52 -29.48
CA ARG A 206 9.28 -8.82 -30.54
C ARG A 206 8.22 -9.72 -31.19
N HIS A 207 6.99 -9.24 -31.33
CA HIS A 207 5.85 -10.01 -31.86
C HIS A 207 5.56 -11.31 -31.07
N THR A 208 5.72 -11.28 -29.74
CA THR A 208 5.27 -12.38 -28.86
C THR A 208 3.92 -12.10 -28.22
N GLU A 209 3.26 -13.17 -27.81
CA GLU A 209 2.12 -13.12 -26.90
C GLU A 209 2.57 -13.56 -25.50
N LEU A 210 2.47 -12.65 -24.52
CA LEU A 210 2.82 -12.92 -23.12
C LEU A 210 1.53 -13.01 -22.29
N GLU A 211 1.05 -14.23 -22.07
CA GLU A 211 -0.10 -14.51 -21.20
C GLU A 211 0.41 -15.07 -19.87
N CYS A 212 0.14 -14.38 -18.77
CA CYS A 212 0.49 -14.81 -17.41
C CYS A 212 1.99 -15.17 -17.22
N ALA A 213 2.89 -14.52 -17.97
CA ALA A 213 4.32 -14.75 -17.85
C ALA A 213 4.89 -14.00 -16.62
N THR A 214 6.00 -14.48 -16.05
CA THR A 214 6.62 -13.90 -14.86
C THR A 214 8.10 -13.62 -15.09
N PHE A 215 8.47 -12.35 -14.90
CA PHE A 215 9.82 -11.81 -14.99
C PHE A 215 10.25 -11.10 -13.71
N THR A 216 9.66 -11.46 -12.56
CA THR A 216 9.94 -10.83 -11.27
C THR A 216 11.44 -10.78 -10.99
N ARG A 217 11.96 -9.58 -10.70
CA ARG A 217 13.40 -9.31 -10.44
C ARG A 217 14.35 -9.70 -11.58
N ALA A 218 13.85 -9.88 -12.81
CA ALA A 218 14.70 -10.19 -13.97
C ALA A 218 15.51 -8.96 -14.40
N ARG A 219 16.69 -9.19 -14.99
CA ARG A 219 17.51 -8.16 -15.62
C ARG A 219 17.20 -8.12 -17.11
N MET A 220 16.36 -7.19 -17.53
CA MET A 220 15.84 -7.04 -18.89
C MET A 220 16.31 -5.72 -19.52
N GLU A 221 17.55 -5.32 -19.23
CA GLU A 221 18.18 -4.10 -19.76
C GLU A 221 18.25 -4.19 -21.30
N SER A 222 17.81 -3.14 -22.00
CA SER A 222 17.75 -3.07 -23.47
C SER A 222 16.97 -4.21 -24.13
N VAL A 223 16.00 -4.82 -23.42
CA VAL A 223 15.12 -5.83 -24.01
C VAL A 223 14.23 -5.22 -25.09
N ASP A 224 13.99 -5.96 -26.18
CA ASP A 224 13.03 -5.55 -27.21
C ASP A 224 11.70 -6.30 -27.04
N LEU A 225 10.70 -5.61 -26.48
CA LEU A 225 9.32 -6.07 -26.33
C LEU A 225 8.43 -5.46 -27.42
N SER A 226 8.97 -4.87 -28.49
CA SER A 226 8.12 -4.15 -29.44
C SER A 226 7.03 -5.04 -30.06
N PHE A 227 5.82 -4.50 -30.15
CA PHE A 227 4.63 -5.21 -30.63
C PHE A 227 4.24 -6.46 -29.82
N THR A 228 4.79 -6.67 -28.61
CA THR A 228 4.30 -7.70 -27.70
C THR A 228 2.86 -7.41 -27.30
N ILE A 229 2.01 -8.44 -27.30
CA ILE A 229 0.63 -8.35 -26.88
C ILE A 229 0.35 -9.30 -25.72
N GLN A 230 -0.68 -8.99 -24.95
CA GLN A 230 -1.35 -9.90 -24.05
C GLN A 230 -2.80 -10.04 -24.53
N PRO A 231 -3.30 -11.28 -24.77
CA PRO A 231 -4.65 -11.48 -25.26
C PRO A 231 -5.65 -11.13 -24.15
N ILE A 232 -6.84 -10.69 -24.54
CA ILE A 232 -7.95 -10.45 -23.61
C ILE A 232 -8.49 -11.82 -23.18
N THR A 233 -7.83 -12.47 -22.21
CA THR A 233 -8.36 -13.69 -21.62
C THR A 233 -9.34 -13.29 -20.52
N LYS A 234 -10.62 -13.64 -20.71
CA LYS A 234 -11.55 -13.77 -19.58
C LYS A 234 -10.91 -14.79 -18.64
N CYS A 235 -10.36 -14.34 -17.51
CA CYS A 235 -9.97 -15.22 -16.42
C CYS A 235 -11.25 -15.97 -16.01
N PHE A 236 -11.41 -17.20 -16.51
CA PHE A 236 -12.38 -18.13 -15.98
C PHE A 236 -11.95 -18.45 -14.54
N ASP A 237 -12.93 -18.43 -13.64
CA ASP A 237 -12.84 -18.74 -12.21
C ASP A 237 -12.02 -17.79 -11.32
N GLY A 238 -12.69 -16.77 -10.77
CA GLY A 238 -12.39 -16.22 -9.43
C GLY A 238 -11.08 -15.45 -9.21
N PHE A 239 -10.08 -15.60 -10.08
CA PHE A 239 -8.78 -14.95 -9.99
C PHE A 239 -8.76 -13.68 -10.85
N ARG A 240 -9.06 -12.54 -10.25
CA ARG A 240 -9.10 -11.23 -10.93
C ARG A 240 -7.71 -10.62 -11.25
N ASP A 241 -6.60 -11.33 -11.05
CA ASP A 241 -5.24 -10.74 -11.03
C ASP A 241 -4.19 -11.37 -11.99
N ALA A 242 -4.54 -12.23 -12.94
CA ALA A 242 -3.55 -12.98 -13.73
C ALA A 242 -3.04 -12.25 -14.99
N GLY A 243 -2.34 -11.12 -14.82
CA GLY A 243 -1.56 -10.48 -15.90
C GLY A 243 -0.10 -10.94 -15.95
N THR A 244 0.67 -10.46 -16.95
CA THR A 244 2.13 -10.62 -16.94
C THR A 244 2.75 -9.85 -15.75
N ASP A 245 3.77 -10.42 -15.10
CA ASP A 245 4.44 -9.85 -13.92
C ASP A 245 5.86 -9.38 -14.27
N PHE A 246 6.12 -8.09 -14.10
CA PHE A 246 7.44 -7.43 -14.20
C PHE A 246 7.90 -6.84 -12.86
N VAL A 247 7.39 -7.34 -11.73
CA VAL A 247 7.65 -6.78 -10.40
C VAL A 247 9.14 -6.75 -10.10
N SER A 248 9.65 -5.58 -9.74
CA SER A 248 11.08 -5.32 -9.49
C SER A 248 12.02 -5.67 -10.67
N ALA A 249 11.52 -5.81 -11.90
CA ALA A 249 12.36 -6.08 -13.07
C ALA A 249 13.12 -4.81 -13.52
N SER A 250 14.34 -4.99 -14.03
CA SER A 250 15.10 -3.89 -14.63
C SER A 250 14.84 -3.85 -16.14
N LEU A 251 14.12 -2.85 -16.61
CA LEU A 251 13.75 -2.59 -18.01
C LEU A 251 14.41 -1.30 -18.54
N VAL A 252 15.61 -0.98 -18.04
CA VAL A 252 16.36 0.21 -18.44
C VAL A 252 16.68 0.14 -19.94
N ASN A 253 16.42 1.21 -20.69
CA ASN A 253 16.56 1.27 -22.15
C ASN A 253 15.71 0.23 -22.93
N ALA A 254 14.70 -0.38 -22.30
CA ALA A 254 13.85 -1.35 -22.98
C ALA A 254 13.01 -0.70 -24.10
N ASN A 255 12.77 -1.44 -25.17
CA ASN A 255 11.88 -1.04 -26.26
C ASN A 255 10.50 -1.71 -26.09
N LEU A 256 9.52 -0.97 -25.58
CA LEU A 256 8.12 -1.38 -25.42
C LEU A 256 7.21 -0.64 -26.42
N ARG A 257 7.73 -0.31 -27.61
CA ARG A 257 6.94 0.38 -28.64
C ARG A 257 5.75 -0.50 -29.09
N ASN A 258 4.57 0.10 -29.19
CA ASN A 258 3.35 -0.53 -29.67
C ASN A 258 2.95 -1.82 -28.90
N THR A 259 3.35 -1.96 -27.64
CA THR A 259 2.93 -3.11 -26.83
C THR A 259 1.52 -2.92 -26.28
N LYS A 260 0.82 -4.04 -26.05
CA LYS A 260 -0.52 -4.04 -25.45
C LYS A 260 -0.54 -4.95 -24.23
N PHE A 261 -0.74 -4.36 -23.07
CA PHE A 261 -0.75 -5.08 -21.78
C PHE A 261 -2.07 -4.84 -21.04
N GLN A 262 -2.53 -5.85 -20.33
CA GLN A 262 -3.74 -5.78 -19.51
C GLN A 262 -3.47 -6.46 -18.17
N TYR A 263 -3.87 -5.81 -17.07
CA TYR A 263 -3.67 -6.33 -15.71
C TYR A 263 -2.19 -6.63 -15.36
N THR A 264 -1.25 -6.09 -16.13
CA THR A 264 0.18 -6.33 -15.97
C THR A 264 0.72 -5.55 -14.77
N ASP A 265 1.57 -6.19 -13.98
CA ASP A 265 2.17 -5.58 -12.80
C ASP A 265 3.62 -5.12 -13.09
N PHE A 266 3.81 -3.80 -13.15
CA PHE A 266 5.12 -3.14 -13.27
C PHE A 266 5.63 -2.60 -11.93
N SER A 267 5.05 -3.02 -10.80
CA SER A 267 5.39 -2.46 -9.50
C SER A 267 6.88 -2.64 -9.19
N GLN A 268 7.52 -1.57 -8.72
CA GLN A 268 8.97 -1.51 -8.46
C GLN A 268 9.87 -1.75 -9.69
N ALA A 269 9.31 -1.86 -10.90
CA ALA A 269 10.11 -2.00 -12.11
C ALA A 269 10.87 -0.71 -12.41
N ASN A 270 12.03 -0.85 -13.05
CA ASN A 270 12.83 0.28 -13.51
C ASN A 270 12.72 0.42 -15.04
N LEU A 271 11.95 1.40 -15.52
CA LEU A 271 11.73 1.73 -16.93
C LEU A 271 12.50 2.98 -17.36
N THR A 272 13.63 3.28 -16.70
CA THR A 272 14.47 4.45 -17.03
C THR A 272 14.91 4.41 -18.50
N PHE A 273 14.70 5.51 -19.23
CA PHE A 273 14.99 5.64 -20.67
C PHE A 273 14.23 4.66 -21.59
N ALA A 274 13.18 4.00 -21.12
CA ALA A 274 12.42 3.06 -21.94
C ALA A 274 11.70 3.78 -23.10
N ASN A 275 11.70 3.16 -24.28
CA ASN A 275 10.90 3.61 -25.42
C ASN A 275 9.53 2.91 -25.38
N MET A 276 8.51 3.65 -24.96
CA MET A 276 7.15 3.16 -24.77
C MET A 276 6.17 3.88 -25.71
N ARG A 277 6.63 4.25 -26.91
CA ARG A 277 5.79 4.96 -27.88
C ARG A 277 4.65 4.07 -28.38
N GLY A 278 3.42 4.56 -28.37
CA GLY A 278 2.26 3.74 -28.76
C GLY A 278 1.94 2.61 -27.77
N PHE A 279 2.54 2.62 -26.59
CA PHE A 279 2.24 1.67 -25.51
C PHE A 279 0.78 1.78 -25.10
N SER A 280 0.09 0.66 -24.99
CA SER A 280 -1.30 0.59 -24.53
C SER A 280 -1.37 -0.26 -23.28
N CYS A 281 -1.96 0.28 -22.22
CA CYS A 281 -2.25 -0.50 -21.03
C CYS A 281 -3.63 -0.22 -20.44
N GLU A 282 -4.21 -1.27 -19.89
CA GLU A 282 -5.49 -1.26 -19.20
C GLU A 282 -5.34 -1.96 -17.85
N MET A 283 -5.83 -1.33 -16.78
CA MET A 283 -5.81 -1.88 -15.42
C MET A 283 -4.44 -2.39 -14.95
N CYS A 284 -3.34 -1.81 -15.47
CA CYS A 284 -1.99 -2.19 -15.07
C CYS A 284 -1.62 -1.55 -13.73
N LYS A 285 -0.59 -2.07 -13.05
CA LYS A 285 -0.10 -1.56 -11.76
C LYS A 285 1.29 -0.96 -11.94
N PHE A 286 1.51 0.26 -11.46
CA PHE A 286 2.80 0.99 -11.54
C PHE A 286 3.29 1.47 -10.17
N SER A 287 2.93 0.76 -9.10
CA SER A 287 3.30 1.16 -7.74
C SER A 287 4.82 1.12 -7.57
N GLN A 288 5.43 2.23 -7.17
CA GLN A 288 6.89 2.35 -6.99
C GLN A 288 7.72 2.17 -8.28
N THR A 289 7.11 2.29 -9.46
CA THR A 289 7.84 2.19 -10.74
C THR A 289 8.67 3.45 -11.01
N ILE A 290 9.87 3.28 -11.59
CA ILE A 290 10.74 4.39 -12.03
C ILE A 290 10.55 4.59 -13.54
N LEU A 291 10.16 5.81 -13.96
CA LEU A 291 9.90 6.18 -15.36
C LEU A 291 10.77 7.36 -15.83
N PHE A 292 11.95 7.54 -15.20
CA PHE A 292 12.88 8.62 -15.50
C PHE A 292 13.24 8.67 -17.00
N GLN A 293 12.95 9.80 -17.65
CA GLN A 293 13.19 10.06 -19.07
C GLN A 293 12.64 9.01 -20.05
N ALA A 294 11.59 8.26 -19.68
CA ALA A 294 10.90 7.36 -20.60
C ALA A 294 10.10 8.13 -21.69
N ASP A 295 9.97 7.54 -22.89
CA ASP A 295 9.13 8.08 -23.97
C ASP A 295 7.81 7.33 -24.11
N LEU A 296 6.74 7.90 -23.55
CA LEU A 296 5.35 7.44 -23.61
C LEU A 296 4.54 8.23 -24.66
N SER A 297 5.17 8.83 -25.66
CA SER A 297 4.41 9.55 -26.69
C SER A 297 3.44 8.62 -27.42
N PHE A 298 2.25 9.10 -27.79
CA PHE A 298 1.20 8.32 -28.48
C PHE A 298 0.64 7.11 -27.70
N SER A 299 0.90 7.03 -26.40
CA SER A 299 0.43 5.93 -25.55
C SER A 299 -1.04 6.06 -25.15
N TYR A 300 -1.63 4.94 -24.71
CA TYR A 300 -3.01 4.82 -24.24
C TYR A 300 -3.04 4.18 -22.86
N PHE A 301 -3.59 4.89 -21.87
CA PHE A 301 -3.72 4.43 -20.49
C PHE A 301 -5.18 4.47 -20.06
N TYR A 302 -5.72 3.33 -19.62
CA TYR A 302 -7.09 3.22 -19.10
C TYR A 302 -7.05 2.62 -17.69
N HIS A 303 -7.46 3.39 -16.68
CA HIS A 303 -7.49 2.97 -15.26
C HIS A 303 -6.19 2.29 -14.77
N SER A 304 -5.03 2.76 -15.25
CA SER A 304 -3.77 1.99 -15.14
C SER A 304 -2.77 2.54 -14.12
N PHE A 305 -3.05 3.67 -13.47
CA PHE A 305 -2.16 4.16 -12.42
C PHE A 305 -2.93 4.04 -11.10
N LEU A 306 -2.60 3.00 -10.33
CA LEU A 306 -3.03 2.79 -8.94
C LEU A 306 -1.75 2.76 -8.11
N LEU A 307 -1.55 3.78 -7.27
CA LEU A 307 -0.25 4.07 -6.66
C LEU A 307 -0.34 4.04 -5.12
N ASN A 308 0.59 3.31 -4.51
CA ASN A 308 0.84 3.32 -3.06
C ASN A 308 1.75 4.50 -2.64
N GLN A 309 1.79 4.81 -1.34
CA GLN A 309 2.13 6.08 -0.66
C GLN A 309 3.55 6.71 -0.85
N THR A 310 4.27 6.46 -1.94
CA THR A 310 5.66 6.97 -2.14
C THR A 310 5.78 7.96 -3.30
N LEU A 311 6.71 8.91 -3.19
CA LEU A 311 7.03 9.85 -4.27
C LEU A 311 7.65 9.12 -5.48
N LEU A 312 7.03 9.19 -6.65
CA LEU A 312 7.52 8.58 -7.89
C LEU A 312 8.26 9.59 -8.76
N ASP A 313 9.38 9.17 -9.35
CA ASP A 313 10.20 10.01 -10.23
C ASP A 313 9.85 9.79 -11.71
N PHE A 314 9.13 10.75 -12.27
CA PHE A 314 8.77 10.84 -13.69
C PHE A 314 9.52 12.01 -14.36
N THR A 315 10.68 12.39 -13.81
CA THR A 315 11.47 13.51 -14.33
C THR A 315 11.85 13.25 -15.80
N GLY A 316 11.57 14.23 -16.65
CA GLY A 316 11.88 14.20 -18.08
C GLY A 316 11.01 13.26 -18.92
N ILE A 317 9.90 12.74 -18.37
CA ILE A 317 8.99 11.86 -19.10
C ILE A 317 8.35 12.56 -20.31
N LYS A 318 8.23 11.87 -21.44
CA LYS A 318 7.57 12.38 -22.65
C LYS A 318 6.21 11.71 -22.81
N LEU A 319 5.14 12.50 -22.80
CA LEU A 319 3.75 12.09 -22.91
C LEU A 319 3.05 12.79 -24.10
N LYS A 320 3.81 13.18 -25.13
CA LYS A 320 3.25 13.88 -26.31
C LYS A 320 2.15 13.07 -26.95
N GLN A 321 0.99 13.69 -27.17
CA GLN A 321 -0.17 13.04 -27.80
C GLN A 321 -0.62 11.75 -27.11
N ALA A 322 -0.24 11.53 -25.84
CA ALA A 322 -0.75 10.41 -25.05
C ALA A 322 -2.22 10.61 -24.68
N THR A 323 -2.96 9.51 -24.53
CA THR A 323 -4.35 9.50 -24.05
C THR A 323 -4.40 8.75 -22.73
N ILE A 324 -4.85 9.43 -21.67
CA ILE A 324 -4.95 8.88 -20.33
C ILE A 324 -6.37 9.12 -19.82
N TYR A 325 -7.06 8.05 -19.42
CA TYR A 325 -8.42 8.11 -18.92
C TYR A 325 -8.56 7.42 -17.58
N GLY A 326 -9.28 8.03 -16.64
CA GLY A 326 -9.69 7.39 -15.39
C GLY A 326 -8.54 6.99 -14.45
N SER A 327 -7.35 7.54 -14.67
CA SER A 327 -6.14 7.09 -13.97
C SER A 327 -5.83 7.94 -12.74
N TYR A 328 -5.21 7.34 -11.71
CA TYR A 328 -4.89 7.97 -10.43
C TYR A 328 -3.38 8.21 -10.26
N PHE A 329 -2.99 9.47 -10.18
CA PHE A 329 -1.62 9.92 -9.96
C PHE A 329 -1.50 10.49 -8.54
N ARG A 330 -0.66 9.91 -7.70
CA ARG A 330 -0.41 10.40 -6.33
C ARG A 330 1.08 10.51 -6.09
N SER A 331 1.51 11.64 -5.54
CA SER A 331 2.90 11.86 -5.15
C SER A 331 3.86 11.67 -6.34
N ILE A 332 3.65 12.35 -7.46
CA ILE A 332 4.52 12.19 -8.64
C ILE A 332 5.31 13.46 -8.91
N ASN A 333 6.59 13.30 -9.22
CA ASN A 333 7.45 14.35 -9.72
C ASN A 333 7.50 14.32 -11.26
N PHE A 334 6.85 15.30 -11.89
CA PHE A 334 6.81 15.52 -13.35
C PHE A 334 7.79 16.62 -13.79
N GLN A 335 8.92 16.79 -13.12
CA GLN A 335 9.89 17.82 -13.50
C GLN A 335 10.41 17.64 -14.93
N ASN A 336 10.53 18.73 -15.71
CA ASN A 336 11.00 18.72 -17.10
C ASN A 336 10.23 17.78 -18.05
N SER A 337 8.97 17.46 -17.73
CA SER A 337 8.14 16.56 -18.54
C SER A 337 7.47 17.27 -19.72
N ASP A 338 7.03 16.50 -20.72
CA ASP A 338 6.38 17.02 -21.93
C ASP A 338 5.04 16.34 -22.21
N PHE A 339 3.95 17.05 -21.97
CA PHE A 339 2.55 16.66 -22.18
C PHE A 339 1.92 17.35 -23.41
N THR A 340 2.73 17.85 -24.35
CA THR A 340 2.20 18.59 -25.50
C THR A 340 1.17 17.76 -26.27
N ASN A 341 -0.02 18.33 -26.51
CA ASN A 341 -1.17 17.68 -27.15
C ASN A 341 -1.71 16.41 -26.43
N ALA A 342 -1.35 16.17 -25.16
CA ALA A 342 -1.85 15.04 -24.40
C ALA A 342 -3.32 15.22 -24.01
N LYS A 343 -4.07 14.12 -23.93
CA LYS A 343 -5.48 14.09 -23.53
C LYS A 343 -5.61 13.32 -22.23
N LEU A 344 -5.76 14.03 -21.12
CA LEU A 344 -6.03 13.46 -19.81
C LEU A 344 -7.47 13.78 -19.45
N SER A 345 -8.33 12.78 -19.27
CA SER A 345 -9.72 13.02 -18.91
C SER A 345 -10.18 12.12 -17.80
N GLN A 346 -10.97 12.67 -16.87
CA GLN A 346 -11.37 11.98 -15.64
C GLN A 346 -10.17 11.42 -14.86
N VAL A 347 -9.02 12.10 -14.93
CA VAL A 347 -7.86 11.70 -14.14
C VAL A 347 -7.95 12.33 -12.75
N ILE A 348 -7.32 11.69 -11.78
CA ILE A 348 -7.21 12.22 -10.43
C ILE A 348 -5.73 12.40 -10.13
N ILE A 349 -5.31 13.62 -9.82
CA ILE A 349 -3.94 13.97 -9.47
C ILE A 349 -3.91 14.51 -8.05
N ARG A 350 -3.10 13.92 -7.17
CA ARG A 350 -2.96 14.34 -5.77
C ARG A 350 -1.50 14.50 -5.38
N ASN A 351 -1.21 15.52 -4.56
CA ASN A 351 0.09 15.71 -3.92
C ASN A 351 1.28 15.63 -4.89
N SER A 352 1.13 16.12 -6.12
CA SER A 352 2.11 15.96 -7.19
C SER A 352 2.78 17.29 -7.56
N VAL A 353 3.90 17.22 -8.27
CA VAL A 353 4.70 18.40 -8.61
C VAL A 353 5.05 18.42 -10.09
N PHE A 354 4.74 19.54 -10.76
CA PHE A 354 5.07 19.84 -12.15
C PHE A 354 6.01 21.04 -12.18
N ILE A 355 7.32 20.79 -12.29
CA ILE A 355 8.33 21.86 -12.41
C ILE A 355 8.85 21.91 -13.83
N LYS A 356 8.77 23.06 -14.50
CA LYS A 356 9.26 23.23 -15.89
C LYS A 356 8.64 22.24 -16.88
N ALA A 357 7.43 21.77 -16.59
CA ALA A 357 6.68 20.90 -17.49
C ALA A 357 6.06 21.71 -18.65
N THR A 358 6.05 21.12 -19.84
CA THR A 358 5.40 21.69 -21.03
C THR A 358 4.10 20.94 -21.30
N MET A 359 2.98 21.65 -21.36
CA MET A 359 1.64 21.06 -21.48
C MET A 359 0.78 21.84 -22.49
N ASN A 360 1.40 22.34 -23.56
CA ASN A 360 0.71 23.11 -24.59
C ASN A 360 -0.38 22.26 -25.26
N ASN A 361 -1.58 22.82 -25.41
CA ASN A 361 -2.74 22.13 -25.99
C ASN A 361 -3.06 20.78 -25.30
N CYS A 362 -2.73 20.68 -24.01
CA CYS A 362 -3.09 19.54 -23.18
C CYS A 362 -4.53 19.67 -22.68
N SER A 363 -5.20 18.55 -22.45
CA SER A 363 -6.55 18.53 -21.88
C SER A 363 -6.56 17.75 -20.56
N PHE A 364 -7.34 18.25 -19.60
CA PHE A 364 -7.61 17.73 -18.26
C PHE A 364 -9.13 17.69 -17.99
N ILE A 365 -9.97 17.58 -19.02
CA ILE A 365 -11.44 17.71 -18.88
C ILE A 365 -12.00 16.72 -17.85
N LYS A 366 -12.92 17.20 -16.99
CA LYS A 366 -13.58 16.41 -15.93
C LYS A 366 -12.61 15.74 -14.94
N SER A 367 -11.43 16.32 -14.74
CA SER A 367 -10.40 15.76 -13.87
C SER A 367 -10.42 16.41 -12.49
N THR A 368 -9.89 15.71 -11.49
CA THR A 368 -9.70 16.24 -10.13
C THR A 368 -8.21 16.42 -9.88
N ILE A 369 -7.80 17.60 -9.45
CA ILE A 369 -6.41 17.92 -9.11
C ILE A 369 -6.38 18.52 -7.70
N GLN A 370 -5.61 17.93 -6.79
CA GLN A 370 -5.59 18.32 -5.38
C GLN A 370 -4.15 18.45 -4.86
N GLU A 371 -3.88 19.48 -4.06
CA GLU A 371 -2.60 19.67 -3.37
C GLU A 371 -1.39 19.56 -4.30
N THR A 372 -1.55 20.03 -5.54
CA THR A 372 -0.55 19.86 -6.62
C THR A 372 0.11 21.20 -6.91
N ILE A 373 1.41 21.16 -7.19
CA ILE A 373 2.22 22.36 -7.47
C ILE A 373 2.61 22.38 -8.94
N PHE A 374 2.27 23.46 -9.64
CA PHE A 374 2.75 23.81 -10.97
C PHE A 374 3.69 25.00 -10.85
N GLN A 375 4.97 24.82 -11.22
CA GLN A 375 5.98 25.86 -11.12
C GLN A 375 6.77 26.00 -12.41
N ASN A 376 6.86 27.22 -12.93
CA ASN A 376 7.54 27.53 -14.19
C ASN A 376 7.01 26.69 -15.36
N THR A 377 5.71 26.39 -15.39
CA THR A 377 5.10 25.51 -16.40
C THR A 377 4.56 26.29 -17.60
N ILE A 378 4.58 25.65 -18.77
CA ILE A 378 4.00 26.20 -20.00
C ILE A 378 2.68 25.48 -20.26
N LEU A 379 1.57 26.17 -20.08
CA LEU A 379 0.19 25.66 -20.11
C LEU A 379 -0.64 26.38 -21.18
N ASN A 380 -0.02 26.82 -22.28
CA ASN A 380 -0.73 27.56 -23.33
C ASN A 380 -1.80 26.68 -23.95
N THR A 381 -2.99 27.24 -24.15
CA THR A 381 -4.17 26.53 -24.70
C THR A 381 -4.56 25.27 -23.93
N ILE A 382 -4.25 25.18 -22.63
CA ILE A 382 -4.67 24.04 -21.78
C ILE A 382 -6.18 24.04 -21.56
N ASP A 383 -6.79 22.86 -21.47
CA ASP A 383 -8.23 22.71 -21.24
C ASP A 383 -8.52 22.01 -19.90
N PHE A 384 -9.00 22.76 -18.91
CA PHE A 384 -9.47 22.26 -17.61
C PHE A 384 -11.01 22.31 -17.49
N SER A 385 -11.74 22.30 -18.60
CA SER A 385 -13.19 22.46 -18.54
C SER A 385 -13.87 21.35 -17.73
N ASN A 386 -14.83 21.71 -16.88
CA ASN A 386 -15.55 20.83 -15.96
C ASN A 386 -14.68 20.11 -14.92
N SER A 387 -13.47 20.62 -14.64
CA SER A 387 -12.54 20.00 -13.70
C SER A 387 -12.58 20.66 -12.33
N THR A 388 -12.10 19.94 -11.32
CA THR A 388 -12.01 20.41 -9.93
C THR A 388 -10.56 20.54 -9.51
N LEU A 389 -10.16 21.72 -9.05
CA LEU A 389 -8.84 22.06 -8.54
C LEU A 389 -9.00 22.51 -7.08
N TYR A 390 -8.35 21.81 -6.15
CA TYR A 390 -8.44 22.10 -4.72
C TYR A 390 -7.05 22.22 -4.08
N LYS A 391 -6.78 23.34 -3.40
CA LYS A 391 -5.45 23.63 -2.81
C LYS A 391 -4.30 23.50 -3.82
N VAL A 392 -4.55 23.83 -5.10
CA VAL A 392 -3.55 23.77 -6.18
C VAL A 392 -2.77 25.08 -6.24
N THR A 393 -1.46 25.00 -6.45
CA THR A 393 -0.58 26.17 -6.57
C THR A 393 0.00 26.28 -7.97
N PHE A 394 -0.10 27.45 -8.59
CA PHE A 394 0.54 27.82 -9.85
C PHE A 394 1.48 29.00 -9.63
N ASN A 395 2.77 28.81 -9.92
CA ASN A 395 3.81 29.81 -9.72
C ASN A 395 4.62 30.04 -11.01
N ASN A 396 4.68 31.29 -11.47
CA ASN A 396 5.43 31.69 -12.68
C ASN A 396 5.04 30.87 -13.94
N SER A 397 3.75 30.56 -14.09
CA SER A 397 3.25 29.70 -15.16
C SER A 397 2.54 30.49 -16.26
N ASP A 398 2.58 29.95 -17.48
CA ASP A 398 1.97 30.56 -18.67
C ASP A 398 0.66 29.84 -19.01
N MET A 399 -0.50 30.45 -18.74
CA MET A 399 -1.84 29.87 -18.98
C MET A 399 -2.61 30.63 -20.06
N ARG A 400 -1.92 31.22 -21.05
CA ARG A 400 -2.59 32.00 -22.10
C ARG A 400 -3.46 31.12 -22.97
N ASN A 401 -4.61 31.65 -23.39
CA ASN A 401 -5.62 30.93 -24.17
C ASN A 401 -6.18 29.67 -23.47
N ALA A 402 -6.05 29.57 -22.14
CA ALA A 402 -6.56 28.41 -21.41
C ALA A 402 -8.10 28.39 -21.40
N LYS A 403 -8.67 27.18 -21.36
CA LYS A 403 -10.11 26.95 -21.25
C LYS A 403 -10.44 26.45 -19.85
N LEU A 404 -11.13 27.29 -19.08
CA LEU A 404 -11.47 27.04 -17.69
C LEU A 404 -13.00 27.07 -17.48
N SER A 405 -13.78 26.70 -18.50
CA SER A 405 -15.24 26.75 -18.42
C SER A 405 -15.78 25.70 -17.44
N PHE A 406 -16.70 26.10 -16.56
CA PHE A 406 -17.28 25.24 -15.51
C PHE A 406 -16.24 24.63 -14.56
N ILE A 407 -15.04 25.22 -14.46
CA ILE A 407 -14.01 24.76 -13.52
C ILE A 407 -14.41 25.10 -12.09
N LYS A 408 -14.02 24.26 -11.13
CA LYS A 408 -14.11 24.55 -9.69
C LYS A 408 -12.72 24.67 -9.09
N CYS A 409 -12.22 25.88 -8.93
CA CYS A 409 -10.97 26.21 -8.25
C CYS A 409 -11.26 26.70 -6.84
N VAL A 410 -10.87 25.93 -5.82
CA VAL A 410 -11.11 26.28 -4.42
C VAL A 410 -9.80 26.26 -3.63
N TYR A 411 -9.52 27.31 -2.86
CA TYR A 411 -8.25 27.52 -2.13
C TYR A 411 -6.99 27.44 -3.00
N CYS A 412 -7.11 27.80 -4.28
CA CYS A 412 -5.97 27.75 -5.19
C CYS A 412 -5.11 29.01 -5.04
N ASN A 413 -3.81 28.89 -5.32
CA ASN A 413 -2.90 30.03 -5.32
C ASN A 413 -2.29 30.21 -6.71
N PHE A 414 -2.43 31.40 -7.27
CA PHE A 414 -1.87 31.80 -8.55
C PHE A 414 -0.94 32.98 -8.32
N THR A 415 0.36 32.77 -8.52
CA THR A 415 1.39 33.81 -8.37
C THR A 415 2.17 33.96 -9.67
N ASN A 416 2.23 35.19 -10.22
CA ASN A 416 2.88 35.49 -11.49
C ASN A 416 2.37 34.62 -12.66
N VAL A 417 1.06 34.37 -12.72
CA VAL A 417 0.44 33.55 -13.78
C VAL A 417 -0.12 34.44 -14.88
N LYS A 418 0.16 34.09 -16.14
CA LYS A 418 -0.35 34.82 -17.31
C LYS A 418 -1.68 34.23 -17.77
N PHE A 419 -2.73 35.06 -17.82
CA PHE A 419 -4.08 34.65 -18.19
C PHE A 419 -4.60 35.33 -19.48
N GLU A 420 -3.72 35.87 -20.33
CA GLU A 420 -4.15 36.53 -21.58
C GLU A 420 -5.01 35.57 -22.43
N ASP A 421 -6.18 36.05 -22.87
CA ASP A 421 -7.16 35.30 -23.67
C ASP A 421 -7.72 34.01 -23.02
N THR A 422 -7.61 33.86 -21.70
CA THR A 422 -8.21 32.75 -20.96
C THR A 422 -9.72 32.91 -20.79
N ILE A 423 -10.45 31.79 -20.91
CA ILE A 423 -11.92 31.72 -20.84
C ILE A 423 -12.35 31.17 -19.48
N PHE A 424 -13.12 31.94 -18.70
CA PHE A 424 -13.60 31.57 -17.36
C PHE A 424 -15.12 31.30 -17.25
N ASN A 425 -15.81 31.04 -18.37
CA ASN A 425 -17.27 30.94 -18.37
C ASN A 425 -17.81 29.96 -17.31
N ASN A 426 -18.70 30.42 -16.42
CA ASN A 426 -19.27 29.65 -15.30
C ASN A 426 -18.21 29.02 -14.37
N ALA A 427 -17.04 29.64 -14.24
CA ALA A 427 -15.99 29.17 -13.33
C ALA A 427 -16.33 29.52 -11.87
N SER A 428 -15.88 28.68 -10.94
CA SER A 428 -15.81 29.00 -9.52
C SER A 428 -14.36 29.16 -9.13
N LEU A 429 -13.99 30.32 -8.60
CA LEU A 429 -12.62 30.66 -8.17
C LEU A 429 -12.52 30.87 -6.66
N ARG A 430 -13.49 30.37 -5.89
CA ARG A 430 -13.67 30.67 -4.46
C ARG A 430 -12.41 30.54 -3.63
N HIS A 431 -12.21 31.49 -2.71
CA HIS A 431 -11.09 31.54 -1.76
C HIS A 431 -9.71 31.40 -2.41
N SER A 432 -9.59 31.68 -3.70
CA SER A 432 -8.33 31.57 -4.40
C SER A 432 -7.59 32.90 -4.32
N ASN A 433 -6.26 32.81 -4.27
CA ASN A 433 -5.38 33.97 -4.22
C ASN A 433 -4.76 34.19 -5.60
N PHE A 434 -4.81 35.43 -6.07
CA PHE A 434 -4.21 35.87 -7.32
C PHE A 434 -3.24 37.02 -7.01
N ILE A 435 -1.95 36.77 -7.23
CA ILE A 435 -0.86 37.70 -6.93
C ILE A 435 -0.08 37.93 -8.22
N ASN A 436 0.10 39.19 -8.63
CA ASN A 436 0.81 39.55 -9.87
C ASN A 436 0.27 38.80 -11.12
N CYS A 437 -1.05 38.61 -11.21
CA CYS A 437 -1.69 37.95 -12.34
C CYS A 437 -2.34 38.99 -13.27
N SER A 438 -2.44 38.70 -14.57
CA SER A 438 -3.13 39.57 -15.54
C SER A 438 -4.55 39.06 -15.82
N ILE A 439 -5.47 39.24 -14.86
CA ILE A 439 -6.89 38.89 -15.03
C ILE A 439 -7.69 40.17 -15.19
N HIS A 440 -8.45 40.28 -16.30
CA HIS A 440 -9.33 41.41 -16.57
C HIS A 440 -10.80 41.04 -16.39
N ARG A 441 -11.62 42.02 -15.96
CA ARG A 441 -13.08 41.82 -15.77
C ARG A 441 -13.77 41.29 -17.03
N SER A 442 -13.32 41.67 -18.23
CA SER A 442 -13.88 41.23 -19.51
C SER A 442 -13.74 39.73 -19.78
N GLN A 443 -12.86 39.03 -19.04
CA GLN A 443 -12.64 37.59 -19.18
C GLN A 443 -13.55 36.75 -18.29
N LEU A 444 -14.21 37.39 -17.32
CA LEU A 444 -15.09 36.76 -16.36
C LEU A 444 -16.55 37.04 -16.75
N ASP A 445 -17.37 36.00 -16.79
CA ASP A 445 -18.82 36.17 -16.98
C ASP A 445 -19.53 36.47 -15.66
N GLU A 446 -20.81 36.84 -15.74
CA GLU A 446 -21.63 37.13 -14.55
C GLU A 446 -21.82 35.90 -13.66
N ALA A 447 -21.74 34.70 -14.24
CA ALA A 447 -21.85 33.43 -13.52
C ALA A 447 -20.56 33.03 -12.80
N THR A 448 -19.45 33.76 -13.02
CA THR A 448 -18.17 33.45 -12.38
C THR A 448 -18.23 33.76 -10.90
N ASP A 449 -18.01 32.75 -10.07
CA ASP A 449 -18.07 32.86 -8.62
C ASP A 449 -16.70 33.21 -8.04
N LEU A 450 -16.58 34.41 -7.50
CA LEU A 450 -15.35 34.95 -6.92
C LEU A 450 -15.35 34.96 -5.39
N PHE A 451 -16.32 34.33 -4.72
CA PHE A 451 -16.50 34.49 -3.28
C PHE A 451 -15.24 34.17 -2.46
N GLY A 452 -14.84 35.10 -1.59
CA GLY A 452 -13.65 34.98 -0.74
C GLY A 452 -12.30 35.02 -1.47
N SER A 453 -12.28 35.24 -2.79
CA SER A 453 -11.05 35.32 -3.58
C SER A 453 -10.32 36.64 -3.33
N ARG A 454 -8.99 36.61 -3.43
CA ARG A 454 -8.14 37.79 -3.21
C ARG A 454 -7.33 38.10 -4.46
N PHE A 455 -7.33 39.36 -4.87
CA PHE A 455 -6.55 39.88 -6.00
C PHE A 455 -5.57 40.92 -5.47
N SER A 456 -4.28 40.79 -5.80
CA SER A 456 -3.25 41.69 -5.28
C SER A 456 -2.04 41.85 -6.23
N ASN A 457 -1.30 42.93 -5.99
CA ASN A 457 -0.09 43.37 -6.68
C ASN A 457 -0.23 43.40 -8.22
N GLY A 458 -1.05 44.30 -8.75
CA GLY A 458 -1.15 44.52 -10.21
C GLY A 458 -2.14 43.60 -10.93
N THR A 459 -2.94 42.84 -10.17
CA THR A 459 -4.06 42.04 -10.68
C THR A 459 -5.36 42.86 -10.64
N ASP A 460 -5.62 43.70 -11.66
CA ASP A 460 -6.82 44.55 -11.89
C ASP A 460 -7.75 44.79 -10.68
N GLU A 461 -7.14 45.23 -9.56
CA GLU A 461 -7.77 45.22 -8.22
C GLU A 461 -8.96 46.18 -8.14
N LEU A 462 -8.91 47.23 -8.96
CA LEU A 462 -9.86 48.33 -9.00
C LEU A 462 -11.17 47.97 -9.72
N THR A 463 -11.15 47.02 -10.67
CA THR A 463 -12.33 46.63 -11.47
C THR A 463 -12.97 45.32 -11.02
N LEU A 464 -12.17 44.40 -10.48
CA LEU A 464 -12.68 43.15 -9.89
C LEU A 464 -13.21 43.36 -8.46
N GLY A 465 -12.83 44.48 -7.85
CA GLY A 465 -13.19 44.87 -6.49
C GLY A 465 -12.48 44.00 -5.47
N THR A 466 -12.09 44.60 -4.35
CA THR A 466 -11.99 43.84 -3.11
C THR A 466 -13.41 43.40 -2.76
N THR A 467 -13.82 42.17 -3.11
CA THR A 467 -14.97 41.52 -2.48
C THR A 467 -14.58 41.16 -1.04
N GLY A 468 -14.30 42.19 -0.27
CA GLY A 468 -14.03 42.17 1.15
C GLY A 468 -15.16 42.92 1.84
N GLN A 469 -16.39 42.39 1.75
CA GLN A 469 -17.10 42.30 3.03
C GLN A 469 -16.24 41.34 3.84
N ILE A 470 -15.69 41.85 4.94
CA ILE A 470 -15.09 41.01 5.98
C ILE A 470 -16.23 40.10 6.42
N SER A 471 -16.36 38.93 5.78
CA SER A 471 -17.17 37.86 6.30
C SER A 471 -16.45 37.44 7.58
N ASN A 472 -17.16 37.38 8.70
CA ASN A 472 -16.66 36.72 9.90
C ASN A 472 -16.63 35.19 9.69
N LYS A 473 -16.42 34.72 8.45
CA LYS A 473 -16.43 33.32 8.10
C LYS A 473 -15.00 32.80 8.08
N THR A 474 -14.79 31.70 8.78
CA THR A 474 -13.52 31.02 8.93
C THR A 474 -13.56 29.73 8.12
N MET A 475 -12.43 29.39 7.50
CA MET A 475 -12.32 28.09 6.84
C MET A 475 -12.00 26.98 7.82
N TYR A 476 -12.76 25.89 7.74
CA TYR A 476 -12.56 24.67 8.52
C TYR A 476 -12.30 23.50 7.58
N THR A 477 -11.14 22.86 7.74
CA THR A 477 -10.81 21.59 7.10
C THR A 477 -11.15 20.46 8.07
N ILE A 478 -12.02 19.56 7.64
CA ILE A 478 -12.56 18.43 8.42
C ILE A 478 -11.97 17.15 7.83
N ARG A 479 -11.16 16.41 8.58
CA ARG A 479 -10.64 15.09 8.20
C ARG A 479 -11.32 14.02 9.03
N ILE A 480 -11.72 12.93 8.40
CA ILE A 480 -12.44 11.83 9.03
C ILE A 480 -11.73 10.54 8.66
N GLN A 481 -11.31 9.76 9.65
CA GLN A 481 -10.74 8.44 9.43
C GLN A 481 -11.77 7.35 9.71
N THR A 482 -12.13 6.58 8.68
CA THR A 482 -12.82 5.30 8.87
C THR A 482 -11.80 4.28 9.33
N GLY A 483 -12.11 3.52 10.38
CA GLY A 483 -11.16 2.54 10.91
C GLY A 483 -10.99 1.31 10.03
N ASP A 484 -10.05 0.45 10.42
CA ASP A 484 -9.62 -0.72 9.64
C ASP A 484 -10.30 -2.02 10.09
N GLU A 485 -11.47 -1.92 10.73
CA GLU A 485 -12.27 -3.06 11.18
C GLU A 485 -12.98 -3.78 10.01
N PHE A 486 -13.26 -5.06 10.15
CA PHE A 486 -13.99 -5.83 9.13
C PHE A 486 -15.37 -5.19 8.85
N GLN A 487 -15.60 -4.76 7.60
CA GLN A 487 -16.80 -4.02 7.16
C GLN A 487 -16.96 -2.64 7.81
N ALA A 488 -15.88 -1.98 8.20
CA ALA A 488 -15.89 -0.62 8.74
C ALA A 488 -16.44 0.46 7.79
N GLU A 489 -16.50 0.16 6.49
CA GLU A 489 -16.84 1.10 5.42
C GLU A 489 -18.32 1.46 5.34
N THR A 490 -18.62 2.69 4.89
CA THR A 490 -20.00 3.12 4.67
C THR A 490 -20.16 3.96 3.41
N ASN A 491 -21.26 3.75 2.70
CA ASN A 491 -21.71 4.61 1.61
C ASN A 491 -22.85 5.55 2.02
N ALA A 492 -23.24 5.55 3.30
CA ALA A 492 -24.30 6.39 3.82
C ALA A 492 -23.94 7.88 3.75
N ASP A 493 -24.96 8.71 3.72
CA ASP A 493 -24.83 10.16 3.71
C ASP A 493 -24.52 10.66 5.12
N VAL A 494 -23.23 10.81 5.42
CA VAL A 494 -22.69 11.28 6.70
C VAL A 494 -22.85 12.80 6.84
N TYR A 495 -23.22 13.29 8.02
CA TYR A 495 -23.25 14.71 8.37
C TYR A 495 -22.39 14.99 9.61
N ILE A 496 -22.01 16.25 9.77
CA ILE A 496 -21.30 16.76 10.95
C ILE A 496 -21.95 18.06 11.44
N GLN A 497 -21.99 18.26 12.75
CA GLN A 497 -22.31 19.54 13.38
C GLN A 497 -21.16 19.93 14.30
N ILE A 498 -20.67 21.17 14.19
CA ILE A 498 -19.47 21.63 14.89
C ILE A 498 -19.86 22.69 15.92
N PHE A 499 -19.35 22.56 17.13
CA PHE A 499 -19.60 23.49 18.24
C PHE A 499 -18.27 24.13 18.66
N GLY A 500 -18.18 25.44 18.52
CA GLY A 500 -17.08 26.24 19.07
C GLY A 500 -17.54 27.15 20.21
N ASP A 501 -16.59 27.87 20.80
CA ASP A 501 -16.84 28.77 21.93
C ASP A 501 -17.58 30.07 21.56
N LYS A 502 -17.57 30.47 20.28
CA LYS A 502 -18.31 31.64 19.78
C LYS A 502 -19.69 31.30 19.22
N SER A 503 -19.79 30.20 18.49
CA SER A 503 -21.02 29.78 17.80
C SER A 503 -20.98 28.30 17.43
N SER A 504 -22.08 27.77 16.89
CA SER A 504 -22.21 26.40 16.40
C SER A 504 -22.78 26.38 14.99
N THR A 505 -22.47 25.35 14.22
CA THR A 505 -23.08 25.12 12.91
C THR A 505 -24.43 24.43 13.04
N ASP A 506 -25.22 24.46 11.97
CA ASP A 506 -26.27 23.45 11.72
C ASP A 506 -25.63 22.10 11.32
N LYS A 507 -26.44 21.05 11.13
CA LYS A 507 -25.96 19.77 10.57
C LYS A 507 -25.51 20.01 9.12
N ILE A 508 -24.22 19.89 8.87
CA ILE A 508 -23.57 20.01 7.57
C ILE A 508 -23.49 18.61 6.97
N GLN A 509 -24.17 18.39 5.84
CA GLN A 509 -24.02 17.17 5.07
C GLN A 509 -22.60 17.09 4.49
N LEU A 510 -21.87 16.02 4.79
CA LEU A 510 -20.52 15.81 4.30
C LEU A 510 -20.55 15.28 2.88
N GLU A 511 -20.61 16.20 1.94
CA GLU A 511 -20.50 15.88 0.53
C GLU A 511 -19.01 15.88 0.13
N PRO A 512 -18.46 14.73 -0.33
CA PRO A 512 -17.11 14.74 -0.88
C PRO A 512 -17.08 15.69 -2.09
N VAL A 513 -16.01 16.49 -2.18
CA VAL A 513 -15.77 17.43 -3.28
C VAL A 513 -15.68 16.71 -4.66
N ASP A 514 -15.50 15.37 -4.63
CA ASP A 514 -15.38 14.47 -5.78
C ASP A 514 -16.51 13.42 -5.83
N TYR A 515 -16.92 13.02 -7.04
CA TYR A 515 -17.65 11.75 -7.24
C TYR A 515 -16.67 10.59 -6.99
N VAL A 516 -16.64 10.09 -5.76
CA VAL A 516 -15.98 8.84 -5.41
C VAL A 516 -17.08 7.78 -5.34
N PRO A 517 -17.06 6.73 -6.19
CA PRO A 517 -18.11 5.70 -6.20
C PRO A 517 -18.21 4.94 -4.86
N GLU A 518 -17.17 5.02 -4.03
CA GLU A 518 -17.02 4.36 -2.75
C GLU A 518 -16.66 5.39 -1.66
N LYS A 519 -17.65 5.81 -0.86
CA LYS A 519 -17.47 6.77 0.24
C LYS A 519 -16.89 6.03 1.47
N PHE A 520 -16.23 6.77 2.37
CA PHE A 520 -15.73 6.33 3.69
C PHE A 520 -15.23 4.87 3.77
N GLN A 521 -14.23 4.53 2.95
CA GLN A 521 -13.66 3.18 2.86
C GLN A 521 -12.82 2.81 4.09
N LYS A 522 -12.72 1.50 4.38
CA LYS A 522 -11.92 0.93 5.46
C LYS A 522 -10.49 1.51 5.48
N GLY A 523 -10.05 1.99 6.65
CA GLY A 523 -8.72 2.59 6.87
C GLY A 523 -8.45 3.92 6.14
N ARG A 524 -9.45 4.51 5.48
CA ARG A 524 -9.28 5.72 4.66
C ARG A 524 -9.54 6.99 5.45
N ILE A 525 -8.73 8.01 5.18
CA ILE A 525 -8.99 9.39 5.63
C ILE A 525 -9.72 10.15 4.51
N ASN A 526 -10.87 10.72 4.83
CA ASN A 526 -11.67 11.60 3.98
C ASN A 526 -11.54 13.04 4.47
N GLU A 527 -11.10 13.96 3.61
CA GLU A 527 -11.00 15.39 3.91
C GLU A 527 -12.14 16.17 3.24
N PHE A 528 -12.75 17.07 3.99
CA PHE A 528 -13.78 18.01 3.57
C PHE A 528 -13.37 19.42 4.00
N THR A 529 -13.85 20.46 3.33
CA THR A 529 -13.55 21.84 3.75
C THR A 529 -14.75 22.73 3.52
N TYR A 530 -15.15 23.43 4.58
CA TYR A 530 -16.35 24.25 4.61
C TYR A 530 -16.03 25.65 5.14
N GLU A 531 -16.64 26.63 4.51
CA GLU A 531 -16.65 28.00 5.00
C GLU A 531 -17.90 28.20 5.87
N ILE A 532 -17.67 28.45 7.15
CA ILE A 532 -18.71 28.65 8.16
C ILE A 532 -18.36 29.88 8.99
N ASP A 533 -19.33 30.42 9.71
CA ASP A 533 -19.07 31.54 10.62
C ASP A 533 -17.98 31.14 11.64
N ASP A 534 -17.19 32.11 12.10
CA ASP A 534 -16.11 31.90 13.05
C ASP A 534 -16.67 31.31 14.35
N LEU A 535 -16.49 30.00 14.50
CA LEU A 535 -16.89 29.24 15.67
C LEU A 535 -15.97 29.51 16.86
N GLY A 536 -14.81 30.14 16.63
CA GLY A 536 -13.74 30.26 17.62
C GLY A 536 -13.08 28.92 17.94
N LYS A 537 -12.73 28.67 19.21
CA LYS A 537 -12.08 27.42 19.64
C LYS A 537 -13.09 26.28 19.60
N ILE A 538 -12.81 25.24 18.82
CA ILE A 538 -13.71 24.08 18.69
C ILE A 538 -13.72 23.27 19.99
N GLN A 539 -14.91 23.01 20.50
CA GLN A 539 -15.14 22.33 21.78
C GLN A 539 -15.65 20.90 21.58
N SER A 540 -16.58 20.70 20.64
CA SER A 540 -17.17 19.40 20.35
C SER A 540 -17.70 19.31 18.93
N VAL A 541 -17.91 18.09 18.45
CA VAL A 541 -18.56 17.80 17.17
C VAL A 541 -19.65 16.75 17.38
N ILE A 542 -20.73 16.80 16.61
CA ILE A 542 -21.66 15.68 16.46
C ILE A 542 -21.45 15.12 15.06
N ILE A 543 -21.29 13.81 14.95
CA ILE A 543 -21.12 13.12 13.67
C ILE A 543 -22.04 11.90 13.60
N GLY A 544 -22.64 11.68 12.44
CA GLY A 544 -23.59 10.59 12.22
C GLY A 544 -23.98 10.47 10.75
N TYR A 545 -24.91 9.57 10.43
CA TYR A 545 -25.44 9.40 9.08
C TYR A 545 -26.98 9.45 9.07
N ASN A 546 -27.57 9.73 7.90
CA ASN A 546 -29.03 9.89 7.76
C ASN A 546 -29.80 8.57 7.87
N GLU A 547 -31.02 8.60 8.43
CA GLU A 547 -31.85 7.41 8.69
C GLU A 547 -32.34 6.67 7.43
N GLU A 548 -32.19 7.27 6.25
CA GLU A 548 -32.58 6.68 4.96
C GLU A 548 -31.69 5.49 4.54
N SER A 549 -30.58 5.26 5.24
CA SER A 549 -29.72 4.07 5.10
C SER A 549 -29.77 3.20 6.37
N PRO A 550 -30.90 2.51 6.65
CA PRO A 550 -31.13 1.85 7.93
C PRO A 550 -30.18 0.67 8.24
N ASP A 551 -29.54 0.09 7.21
CA ASP A 551 -28.60 -1.03 7.33
C ASP A 551 -27.13 -0.59 7.33
N ALA A 552 -26.85 0.71 7.32
CA ALA A 552 -25.47 1.20 7.32
C ALA A 552 -24.79 0.98 8.68
N GLU A 553 -23.62 0.37 8.65
CA GLU A 553 -22.70 0.21 9.79
C GLU A 553 -21.41 0.94 9.44
N TRP A 554 -20.92 1.81 10.32
CA TRP A 554 -19.73 2.61 10.05
C TRP A 554 -18.83 2.65 11.28
N PHE A 555 -17.57 2.23 11.14
CA PHE A 555 -16.60 2.34 12.22
C PHE A 555 -15.75 3.59 12.03
N LEU A 556 -15.91 4.55 12.94
CA LEU A 556 -15.24 5.85 12.90
C LEU A 556 -14.09 5.87 13.91
N ASP A 557 -12.85 6.06 13.43
CA ASP A 557 -11.69 6.22 14.31
C ASP A 557 -11.69 7.61 14.95
N TRP A 558 -11.67 8.66 14.13
CA TRP A 558 -11.60 10.03 14.61
C TRP A 558 -12.07 11.06 13.57
N VAL A 559 -12.43 12.24 14.08
CA VAL A 559 -12.67 13.47 13.32
C VAL A 559 -11.60 14.49 13.70
N GLU A 560 -11.06 15.21 12.74
CA GLU A 560 -10.08 16.26 12.95
C GLU A 560 -10.55 17.53 12.26
N ILE A 561 -10.48 18.65 12.96
CA ILE A 561 -10.88 19.95 12.45
C ILE A 561 -9.71 20.91 12.57
N GLU A 562 -9.30 21.48 11.45
CA GLU A 562 -8.25 22.49 11.34
C GLU A 562 -8.86 23.81 10.90
N THR A 563 -8.54 24.90 11.59
CA THR A 563 -9.00 26.25 11.19
C THR A 563 -7.92 27.01 10.43
N SER A 564 -8.33 27.78 9.43
CA SER A 564 -7.43 28.65 8.65
C SER A 564 -6.82 29.82 9.42
N ILE A 565 -7.39 30.20 10.58
CA ILE A 565 -6.95 31.38 11.34
C ILE A 565 -5.92 31.01 12.40
N SER A 566 -6.10 29.88 13.10
CA SER A 566 -5.21 29.50 14.20
C SER A 566 -4.20 28.41 13.83
N SER A 567 -4.34 27.73 12.67
CA SER A 567 -3.59 26.50 12.33
C SER A 567 -3.62 25.44 13.44
N GLU A 568 -4.48 25.60 14.45
CA GLU A 568 -4.69 24.64 15.52
C GLU A 568 -5.58 23.52 14.99
N ILE A 569 -5.14 22.30 15.27
CA ILE A 569 -5.83 21.07 14.88
C ILE A 569 -6.56 20.55 16.12
N SER A 570 -7.89 20.54 16.07
CA SER A 570 -8.74 19.92 17.08
C SER A 570 -9.09 18.51 16.64
N ARG A 571 -8.60 17.49 17.34
CA ARG A 571 -8.90 16.08 17.06
C ARG A 571 -9.89 15.51 18.08
N PHE A 572 -10.88 14.80 17.55
CA PHE A 572 -12.03 14.21 18.22
C PHE A 572 -12.03 12.69 17.96
N PRO A 573 -11.43 11.88 18.85
CA PRO A 573 -11.48 10.42 18.73
C PRO A 573 -12.90 9.87 18.96
N CYS A 574 -13.27 8.80 18.25
CA CYS A 574 -14.48 8.00 18.47
C CYS A 574 -14.13 6.53 18.71
N TYR A 575 -13.32 5.92 17.83
CA TYR A 575 -12.95 4.50 17.84
C TYR A 575 -14.15 3.57 18.07
N CYS A 576 -15.25 3.84 17.35
CA CYS A 576 -16.55 3.28 17.68
C CYS A 576 -17.44 3.04 16.46
N TRP A 577 -18.30 2.02 16.53
CA TRP A 577 -19.33 1.77 15.52
C TRP A 577 -20.49 2.76 15.67
N LEU A 578 -20.93 3.29 14.53
CA LEU A 578 -22.17 3.99 14.31
C LEU A 578 -23.08 3.07 13.49
N GLY A 579 -24.16 2.55 14.09
CA GLY A 579 -25.02 1.55 13.46
C GLY A 579 -26.15 1.07 14.36
N LYS A 580 -27.34 0.82 13.81
CA LYS A 580 -28.50 0.33 14.59
C LYS A 580 -28.27 -1.04 15.24
N ASN A 581 -27.40 -1.86 14.66
CA ASN A 581 -27.12 -3.24 15.11
C ASN A 581 -25.76 -3.40 15.81
N LYS A 582 -25.00 -2.31 16.03
CA LYS A 582 -23.65 -2.29 16.61
C LYS A 582 -23.55 -1.24 17.72
N ASP A 583 -22.61 -1.40 18.66
CA ASP A 583 -22.28 -0.44 19.75
C ASP A 583 -23.46 0.32 20.39
N GLY A 584 -24.53 -0.40 20.75
CA GLY A 584 -25.68 0.16 21.46
C GLY A 584 -26.77 0.77 20.57
N GLY A 585 -26.70 0.60 19.25
CA GLY A 585 -27.75 1.02 18.31
C GLY A 585 -27.74 2.51 17.96
N VAL A 586 -26.61 3.17 18.20
CA VAL A 586 -26.46 4.62 18.07
C VAL A 586 -25.89 4.97 16.70
N ILE A 587 -26.57 5.84 15.95
CA ILE A 587 -26.20 6.25 14.58
C ILE A 587 -25.56 7.65 14.51
N GLU A 588 -25.58 8.40 15.62
CA GLU A 588 -24.96 9.71 15.78
C GLU A 588 -24.25 9.81 17.14
N ARG A 589 -23.08 10.44 17.21
CA ARG A 589 -22.34 10.64 18.46
C ARG A 589 -21.81 12.04 18.60
N GLN A 590 -21.85 12.55 19.82
CA GLN A 590 -21.18 13.78 20.22
C GLN A 590 -19.77 13.45 20.73
N LEU A 591 -18.75 14.01 20.08
CA LEU A 591 -17.33 13.86 20.41
C LEU A 591 -16.81 15.18 20.99
N THR A 592 -15.98 15.13 22.03
CA THR A 592 -15.43 16.33 22.68
C THR A 592 -13.94 16.46 22.40
N SER A 593 -13.45 17.70 22.31
CA SER A 593 -12.04 17.98 22.02
C SER A 593 -11.19 17.54 23.21
N SER A 594 -10.29 16.58 22.99
CA SER A 594 -9.19 16.37 23.92
C SER A 594 -8.26 17.60 23.84
N ASN A 595 -8.22 18.43 24.89
CA ASN A 595 -7.36 19.62 24.92
C ASN A 595 -5.88 19.19 24.87
N VAL A 596 -5.24 19.18 23.69
CA VAL A 596 -3.78 19.01 23.58
C VAL A 596 -3.19 20.07 22.64
N THR A 597 -2.78 21.18 23.25
CA THR A 597 -1.90 22.18 22.63
C THR A 597 -0.57 21.54 22.24
N GLY A 598 -0.30 21.37 20.94
CA GLY A 598 1.03 21.38 20.32
C GLY A 598 2.12 20.42 20.85
N LYS A 599 1.81 19.40 21.66
CA LYS A 599 2.74 18.33 22.00
C LYS A 599 2.44 17.08 21.16
N PRO A 600 3.46 16.39 20.63
CA PRO A 600 3.24 15.14 19.90
C PRO A 600 2.45 14.18 20.79
N ILE A 601 1.31 13.70 20.28
CA ILE A 601 0.48 12.71 20.97
C ILE A 601 1.35 11.49 21.21
N THR A 602 1.57 11.17 22.49
CA THR A 602 2.32 9.98 22.87
C THR A 602 1.37 8.81 22.81
N ILE A 603 1.43 8.04 21.72
CA ILE A 603 0.80 6.72 21.64
C ILE A 603 1.51 5.83 22.66
N ILE A 604 0.72 5.17 23.51
CA ILE A 604 1.20 4.28 24.56
C ILE A 604 0.81 2.86 24.16
N SER A 605 1.79 1.97 24.18
CA SER A 605 1.54 0.55 24.04
C SER A 605 1.04 0.01 25.39
N TYR A 606 -0.17 -0.54 25.40
CA TYR A 606 -0.69 -1.33 26.51
C TYR A 606 -0.52 -2.80 26.14
N LYS A 607 0.20 -3.54 26.99
CA LYS A 607 0.33 -5.00 26.84
C LYS A 607 -0.71 -5.67 27.72
N ILE A 608 -1.63 -6.40 27.10
CA ILE A 608 -2.76 -7.07 27.74
C ILE A 608 -2.44 -8.56 27.79
N THR A 609 -2.38 -9.12 28.99
CA THR A 609 -2.15 -10.55 29.22
C THR A 609 -3.42 -11.15 29.79
N VAL A 610 -4.06 -12.05 29.05
CA VAL A 610 -5.30 -12.73 29.45
C VAL A 610 -4.97 -14.16 29.83
N VAL A 611 -5.42 -14.61 31.00
CA VAL A 611 -5.26 -15.99 31.47
C VAL A 611 -6.60 -16.68 31.46
N THR A 612 -6.71 -17.75 30.67
CA THR A 612 -7.86 -18.67 30.71
C THR A 612 -7.60 -19.71 31.79
N GLY A 613 -8.61 -19.96 32.65
CA GLY A 613 -8.42 -20.83 33.81
C GLY A 613 -8.35 -22.33 33.48
N ASP A 614 -8.31 -23.14 34.53
CA ASP A 614 -8.02 -24.58 34.46
C ASP A 614 -9.24 -25.51 34.52
N LYS A 615 -10.45 -24.94 34.65
CA LYS A 615 -11.70 -25.72 34.73
C LYS A 615 -11.95 -26.52 33.45
N ASP A 616 -12.65 -27.65 33.58
CA ASP A 616 -13.00 -28.50 32.43
C ASP A 616 -13.77 -27.70 31.36
N ARG A 617 -13.22 -27.68 30.13
CA ARG A 617 -13.72 -26.91 28.98
C ARG A 617 -13.83 -25.42 29.26
N SER A 618 -12.78 -24.84 29.82
CA SER A 618 -12.65 -23.42 30.17
C SER A 618 -12.30 -22.53 28.98
N GLY A 619 -11.74 -23.08 27.91
CA GLY A 619 -11.43 -22.34 26.69
C GLY A 619 -12.67 -21.95 25.88
N THR A 620 -12.51 -21.00 24.95
CA THR A 620 -13.61 -20.49 24.13
C THR A 620 -13.22 -20.28 22.68
N ASP A 621 -14.16 -20.61 21.78
CA ASP A 621 -14.08 -20.29 20.35
C ASP A 621 -14.80 -18.97 20.00
N ALA A 622 -15.42 -18.33 21.00
CA ALA A 622 -16.17 -17.09 20.81
C ALA A 622 -15.22 -15.90 20.65
N LYS A 623 -15.64 -14.88 19.88
CA LYS A 623 -14.86 -13.65 19.77
C LYS A 623 -14.90 -12.90 21.10
N VAL A 624 -13.74 -12.60 21.67
CA VAL A 624 -13.56 -11.88 22.93
C VAL A 624 -13.32 -10.40 22.67
N PHE A 625 -13.94 -9.55 23.46
CA PHE A 625 -13.86 -8.09 23.36
C PHE A 625 -13.47 -7.48 24.71
N LEU A 626 -12.65 -6.45 24.69
CA LEU A 626 -12.13 -5.73 25.86
C LEU A 626 -12.27 -4.22 25.70
N THR A 627 -12.82 -3.57 26.72
CA THR A 627 -12.79 -2.11 26.91
C THR A 627 -12.03 -1.80 28.19
N ILE A 628 -11.06 -0.89 28.13
CA ILE A 628 -10.26 -0.42 29.26
C ILE A 628 -10.73 0.97 29.65
N TYR A 629 -11.02 1.19 30.92
CA TYR A 629 -11.45 2.49 31.44
C TYR A 629 -10.36 3.08 32.32
N GLY A 630 -9.79 4.20 31.89
CA GLY A 630 -8.87 5.00 32.68
C GLY A 630 -9.55 6.18 33.37
N ASP A 631 -8.77 6.99 34.07
CA ASP A 631 -9.27 8.22 34.71
C ASP A 631 -9.30 9.43 33.78
N LYS A 632 -8.66 9.34 32.61
CA LYS A 632 -8.71 10.37 31.57
C LYS A 632 -9.70 10.02 30.46
N GLU A 633 -9.55 8.82 29.90
CA GLU A 633 -10.29 8.36 28.72
C GLU A 633 -10.59 6.85 28.85
N ASP A 634 -11.51 6.35 28.04
CA ASP A 634 -11.70 4.92 27.81
C ASP A 634 -11.11 4.48 26.46
N SER A 635 -10.84 3.19 26.31
CA SER A 635 -10.27 2.67 25.07
C SER A 635 -11.29 2.53 23.95
N GLY A 636 -12.60 2.52 24.22
CA GLY A 636 -13.55 1.86 23.34
C GLY A 636 -13.41 0.32 23.37
N GLU A 637 -14.35 -0.38 22.74
CA GLU A 637 -14.40 -1.85 22.72
C GLU A 637 -13.54 -2.42 21.59
N HIS A 638 -12.55 -3.23 21.96
CA HIS A 638 -11.62 -3.86 21.01
C HIS A 638 -11.80 -5.36 20.99
N GLN A 639 -11.80 -5.97 19.80
CA GLN A 639 -11.72 -7.42 19.69
C GLN A 639 -10.28 -7.88 19.98
N LEU A 640 -10.14 -8.96 20.75
CA LEU A 640 -8.86 -9.61 21.01
C LEU A 640 -8.73 -10.84 20.10
N ASP A 641 -8.09 -10.70 18.94
CA ASP A 641 -8.03 -11.73 17.89
C ASP A 641 -6.61 -12.21 17.54
N HIS A 642 -5.59 -11.39 17.77
CA HIS A 642 -4.19 -11.72 17.49
C HIS A 642 -3.34 -11.76 18.77
N SER A 643 -3.13 -12.95 19.31
CA SER A 643 -2.24 -13.19 20.47
C SER A 643 -0.82 -13.48 20.01
N GLU A 644 0.18 -12.91 20.70
CA GLU A 644 1.59 -13.28 20.53
C GLU A 644 2.05 -14.11 21.74
N PRO A 645 2.44 -15.39 21.59
CA PRO A 645 2.81 -16.09 20.36
C PRO A 645 1.73 -17.02 19.78
N ASN A 646 0.51 -17.02 20.32
CA ASN A 646 -0.46 -18.09 20.05
C ASN A 646 -1.41 -17.75 18.89
N GLU A 647 -1.39 -18.55 17.83
CA GLU A 647 -2.31 -18.39 16.69
C GLU A 647 -3.78 -18.66 17.06
N ASN A 648 -4.03 -19.52 18.06
CA ASN A 648 -5.37 -19.75 18.60
C ASN A 648 -5.42 -19.26 20.07
N PRO A 649 -6.06 -18.11 20.34
CA PRO A 649 -6.16 -17.57 21.69
C PRO A 649 -7.30 -18.18 22.51
N PHE A 650 -7.19 -18.07 23.83
CA PHE A 650 -8.22 -18.45 24.82
C PHE A 650 -8.49 -19.94 25.01
N GLU A 651 -7.49 -20.79 24.79
CA GLU A 651 -7.53 -22.22 25.15
C GLU A 651 -7.46 -22.43 26.67
N GLN A 652 -7.94 -23.59 27.13
CA GLN A 652 -7.85 -23.99 28.54
C GLN A 652 -6.42 -23.89 29.06
N THR A 653 -6.22 -23.28 30.24
CA THR A 653 -4.92 -23.02 30.88
C THR A 653 -3.93 -22.15 30.09
N GLN A 654 -4.37 -21.54 28.99
CA GLN A 654 -3.53 -20.70 28.15
C GLN A 654 -3.38 -19.29 28.71
N THR A 655 -2.22 -18.69 28.43
CA THR A 655 -1.96 -17.26 28.62
C THR A 655 -1.73 -16.62 27.27
N ASP A 656 -2.53 -15.62 26.96
CA ASP A 656 -2.54 -14.92 25.68
C ASP A 656 -2.15 -13.46 25.87
N THR A 657 -1.33 -12.93 24.96
CA THR A 657 -0.82 -11.56 25.04
C THR A 657 -1.22 -10.78 23.81
N PHE A 658 -1.87 -9.63 24.04
CA PHE A 658 -2.30 -8.69 23.01
C PHE A 658 -1.62 -7.33 23.24
N TYR A 659 -1.48 -6.55 22.18
CA TYR A 659 -0.95 -5.20 22.26
C TYR A 659 -1.97 -4.21 21.69
N MET A 660 -2.24 -3.15 22.44
CA MET A 660 -3.08 -2.05 21.98
C MET A 660 -2.28 -0.75 22.02
N GLU A 661 -2.28 -0.03 20.89
CA GLU A 661 -1.64 1.27 20.76
C GLU A 661 -2.70 2.37 20.92
N LEU A 662 -2.78 2.94 22.13
CA LEU A 662 -3.83 3.88 22.52
C LEU A 662 -3.23 5.20 23.03
N ILE A 663 -4.06 6.24 23.08
CA ILE A 663 -3.72 7.46 23.82
C ILE A 663 -3.60 7.15 25.33
N SER A 664 -3.12 8.14 26.10
CA SER A 664 -3.01 8.00 27.56
C SER A 664 -4.38 7.92 28.22
N LEU A 665 -4.83 6.71 28.54
CA LEU A 665 -6.03 6.43 29.34
C LEU A 665 -5.88 6.95 30.79
N GLY A 666 -4.63 7.18 31.21
CA GLY A 666 -4.30 7.59 32.58
C GLY A 666 -4.30 6.39 33.53
N LYS A 667 -4.68 6.59 34.79
CA LYS A 667 -4.71 5.51 35.78
C LYS A 667 -5.88 4.57 35.49
N LEU A 668 -5.60 3.31 35.17
CA LEU A 668 -6.64 2.33 34.84
C LEU A 668 -7.50 2.01 36.07
N ARG A 669 -8.82 2.05 35.89
CA ARG A 669 -9.82 1.86 36.96
C ARG A 669 -10.57 0.55 36.84
N LYS A 670 -11.03 0.22 35.63
CA LYS A 670 -11.79 -1.00 35.35
C LYS A 670 -11.59 -1.44 33.92
N ILE A 671 -11.92 -2.69 33.65
CA ILE A 671 -12.10 -3.23 32.30
C ILE A 671 -13.53 -3.74 32.15
N LYS A 672 -14.02 -3.77 30.91
CA LYS A 672 -15.19 -4.56 30.53
C LYS A 672 -14.70 -5.62 29.57
N ILE A 673 -14.90 -6.89 29.90
CA ILE A 673 -14.54 -8.00 29.05
C ILE A 673 -15.78 -8.85 28.75
N ARG A 674 -15.97 -9.19 27.47
CA ARG A 674 -17.13 -9.96 27.02
C ARG A 674 -16.78 -10.88 25.87
N HIS A 675 -17.66 -11.84 25.57
CA HIS A 675 -17.61 -12.59 24.32
C HIS A 675 -18.97 -12.53 23.59
N ASP A 676 -18.99 -12.79 22.28
CA ASP A 676 -20.22 -12.73 21.46
C ASP A 676 -21.08 -14.01 21.51
N ASN A 677 -20.63 -15.02 22.26
CA ASN A 677 -21.27 -16.32 22.40
C ASN A 677 -21.43 -17.09 21.06
N THR A 678 -20.57 -16.82 20.08
CA THR A 678 -20.46 -17.61 18.84
C THR A 678 -19.53 -18.82 19.02
N GLY A 679 -19.44 -19.71 18.02
CA GLY A 679 -18.60 -20.92 18.09
C GLY A 679 -19.26 -22.14 18.75
N TRP A 680 -18.53 -23.25 18.80
CA TRP A 680 -19.05 -24.54 19.27
C TRP A 680 -19.07 -24.64 20.79
N TYR A 681 -18.06 -24.06 21.45
CA TYR A 681 -17.97 -23.97 22.90
C TYR A 681 -17.76 -22.51 23.35
N PRO A 682 -18.81 -21.66 23.33
CA PRO A 682 -18.68 -20.24 23.64
C PRO A 682 -18.44 -19.91 25.11
N GLY A 683 -18.62 -20.87 26.03
CA GLY A 683 -18.54 -20.61 27.46
C GLY A 683 -17.08 -20.54 27.91
N TRP A 684 -16.68 -19.40 28.44
CA TRP A 684 -15.29 -19.12 28.77
C TRP A 684 -15.11 -18.99 30.29
N PHE A 685 -14.07 -19.63 30.85
CA PHE A 685 -13.70 -19.42 32.25
C PHE A 685 -12.48 -18.51 32.31
N LEU A 686 -12.73 -17.22 32.52
CA LEU A 686 -11.69 -16.22 32.64
C LEU A 686 -11.08 -16.26 34.04
N HIS A 687 -9.78 -16.50 34.13
CA HIS A 687 -9.06 -16.47 35.40
C HIS A 687 -8.68 -15.04 35.78
N SER A 688 -7.91 -14.35 34.93
CA SER A 688 -7.52 -12.95 35.17
C SER A 688 -7.05 -12.24 33.89
N VAL A 689 -6.99 -10.90 33.97
CA VAL A 689 -6.38 -10.03 32.97
C VAL A 689 -5.33 -9.15 33.65
N GLU A 690 -4.14 -9.04 33.08
CA GLU A 690 -3.11 -8.08 33.47
C GLU A 690 -2.87 -7.08 32.33
N ILE A 691 -2.85 -5.79 32.64
CA ILE A 691 -2.57 -4.73 31.66
C ILE A 691 -1.34 -3.96 32.13
N TYR A 692 -0.29 -3.99 31.30
CA TYR A 692 0.94 -3.23 31.51
C TYR A 692 0.93 -1.97 30.65
N ASP A 693 0.98 -0.81 31.31
CA ASP A 693 1.11 0.50 30.69
C ASP A 693 2.60 0.83 30.48
N SER A 694 3.04 0.86 29.21
CA SER A 694 4.43 1.13 28.86
C SER A 694 4.93 2.53 29.22
N LYS A 695 4.03 3.52 29.40
CA LYS A 695 4.41 4.89 29.78
C LYS A 695 4.59 5.03 31.28
N THR A 696 3.65 4.52 32.08
CA THR A 696 3.74 4.60 33.54
C THR A 696 4.61 3.49 34.13
N GLN A 697 4.94 2.46 33.33
CA GLN A 697 5.67 1.26 33.76
C GLN A 697 4.93 0.54 34.91
N GLN A 698 3.60 0.64 34.94
CA GLN A 698 2.73 0.01 35.94
C GLN A 698 1.92 -1.13 35.32
N SER A 699 1.80 -2.23 36.07
CA SER A 699 0.84 -3.30 35.78
C SER A 699 -0.41 -3.14 36.62
N TYR A 700 -1.57 -3.24 35.97
CA TYR A 700 -2.89 -3.28 36.58
C TYR A 700 -3.44 -4.69 36.47
N PHE A 701 -3.90 -5.26 37.60
CA PHE A 701 -4.37 -6.63 37.66
C PHE A 701 -5.88 -6.69 37.87
N PHE A 702 -6.56 -7.54 37.10
CA PHE A 702 -8.01 -7.67 37.06
C PHE A 702 -8.38 -9.15 37.28
N PRO A 703 -8.52 -9.61 38.54
CA PRO A 703 -8.92 -10.98 38.85
C PRO A 703 -10.41 -11.20 38.61
N HIS A 704 -10.81 -12.39 38.12
CA HIS A 704 -12.23 -12.72 37.91
C HIS A 704 -12.61 -14.13 38.37
N GLU A 705 -11.85 -15.15 37.97
CA GLU A 705 -12.08 -16.59 38.31
C GLU A 705 -13.53 -17.09 38.17
N GLN A 706 -14.28 -16.63 37.16
CA GLN A 706 -15.67 -17.03 36.94
C GLN A 706 -15.97 -17.34 35.47
N TRP A 707 -17.09 -18.05 35.26
CA TRP A 707 -17.60 -18.38 33.93
C TRP A 707 -18.30 -17.18 33.32
N LEU A 708 -17.82 -16.74 32.16
CA LEU A 708 -18.55 -15.94 31.19
C LEU A 708 -19.27 -16.93 30.25
N SER A 709 -20.54 -17.22 30.53
CA SER A 709 -21.32 -18.19 29.77
C SER A 709 -22.82 -18.01 30.00
N LYS A 710 -23.63 -18.20 28.95
CA LYS A 710 -25.10 -18.32 29.09
C LYS A 710 -25.56 -19.59 29.83
N ARG A 711 -24.70 -20.61 29.93
CA ARG A 711 -25.06 -21.95 30.45
C ARG A 711 -24.36 -22.33 31.76
N LYS A 712 -23.28 -21.63 32.12
CA LYS A 712 -22.46 -21.87 33.32
C LYS A 712 -22.29 -20.54 34.08
N GLY A 713 -21.88 -20.60 35.36
CA GLY A 713 -21.73 -19.41 36.19
C GLY A 713 -23.05 -18.73 36.50
N ASP A 714 -23.10 -17.42 36.32
CA ASP A 714 -24.28 -16.57 36.57
C ASP A 714 -25.10 -16.25 35.30
N GLY A 715 -24.76 -16.88 34.17
CA GLY A 715 -25.53 -16.76 32.93
C GLY A 715 -25.17 -15.55 32.06
N THR A 716 -24.17 -14.74 32.43
CA THR A 716 -23.76 -13.60 31.63
C THR A 716 -22.51 -13.89 30.80
N ILE A 717 -22.33 -13.14 29.72
CA ILE A 717 -21.20 -13.26 28.78
C ILE A 717 -20.28 -12.02 28.81
N SER A 718 -20.52 -11.12 29.76
CA SER A 718 -19.85 -9.81 29.89
C SER A 718 -19.70 -9.45 31.36
N ARG A 719 -18.52 -8.96 31.75
CA ARG A 719 -18.23 -8.49 33.10
C ARG A 719 -17.43 -7.20 33.08
N GLU A 720 -17.75 -6.32 34.02
CA GLU A 720 -16.88 -5.21 34.39
C GLU A 720 -16.03 -5.66 35.57
N ILE A 721 -14.71 -5.49 35.49
CA ILE A 721 -13.75 -5.94 36.52
C ILE A 721 -12.91 -4.73 36.91
N PHE A 722 -12.82 -4.43 38.19
CA PHE A 722 -12.05 -3.29 38.70
C PHE A 722 -10.57 -3.63 38.90
N ALA A 723 -9.71 -2.63 38.70
CA ALA A 723 -8.28 -2.79 38.86
C ALA A 723 -7.93 -3.04 40.34
N TYR A 724 -7.20 -4.12 40.60
CA TYR A 724 -6.63 -4.42 41.91
C TYR A 724 -5.26 -3.74 42.06
N GLU A 725 -5.16 -2.78 42.98
CA GLU A 725 -3.88 -2.14 43.31
C GLU A 725 -3.03 -3.02 44.23
N LYS A 726 -1.97 -3.61 43.65
CA LYS A 726 -0.96 -4.33 44.43
C LYS A 726 -0.13 -3.31 45.23
N ARG A 727 -0.31 -3.21 46.55
CA ARG A 727 0.63 -2.47 47.40
C ARG A 727 1.99 -3.16 47.31
N ARG A 728 3.01 -2.45 46.82
CA ARG A 728 4.41 -2.91 46.81
C ARG A 728 4.83 -3.20 48.26
N PHE A 729 4.85 -4.47 48.63
CA PHE A 729 5.75 -4.98 49.66
C PHE A 729 6.71 -5.95 49.00
N ASP A 730 7.96 -5.82 49.44
CA ASP A 730 9.22 -6.26 48.86
C ASP A 730 9.25 -7.72 48.41
N LEU A 731 9.96 -8.00 47.30
CA LEU A 731 11.12 -8.92 47.23
C LEU A 731 11.63 -9.11 45.77
N PRO A 732 12.86 -9.59 45.58
CA PRO A 732 13.90 -8.91 44.81
C PRO A 732 14.10 -9.43 43.38
N ILE A 733 14.73 -8.59 42.57
CA ILE A 733 15.18 -8.90 41.21
C ILE A 733 16.31 -9.94 41.29
N MET A 734 16.06 -11.18 40.85
CA MET A 734 16.82 -11.93 39.83
C MET A 734 16.62 -13.45 39.94
N SER A 735 16.30 -14.03 38.78
CA SER A 735 16.54 -15.42 38.35
C SER A 735 15.99 -16.58 39.19
N ARG A 736 14.86 -17.17 38.76
CA ARG A 736 14.59 -18.62 38.77
C ARG A 736 13.27 -18.97 38.05
N SER A 737 13.17 -20.23 37.64
CA SER A 737 12.28 -20.82 36.63
C SER A 737 10.76 -20.57 36.80
N ILE A 738 10.08 -20.42 35.66
CA ILE A 738 8.64 -20.10 35.51
C ILE A 738 7.69 -21.07 36.24
N SER A 739 8.09 -22.32 36.48
CA SER A 739 7.25 -23.32 37.17
C SER A 739 7.05 -23.06 38.67
N GLN A 740 7.89 -22.25 39.32
CA GLN A 740 7.68 -21.86 40.72
C GLN A 740 6.82 -20.59 40.88
N LEU A 741 6.63 -19.81 39.80
CA LEU A 741 5.81 -18.59 39.81
C LEU A 741 4.31 -18.92 39.80
N SER A 742 3.87 -19.93 39.04
CA SER A 742 2.44 -20.29 38.97
C SER A 742 1.87 -20.84 40.28
N PHE A 743 2.67 -21.56 41.07
CA PHE A 743 2.25 -22.12 42.36
C PHE A 743 2.08 -21.04 43.44
N ASN A 744 2.92 -19.99 43.41
CA ASN A 744 2.85 -18.89 44.37
C ASN A 744 1.75 -17.87 44.01
N TYR A 745 1.41 -17.75 42.73
CA TYR A 745 0.36 -16.84 42.24
C TYR A 745 -1.05 -17.33 42.61
N ASN A 746 -1.33 -18.64 42.47
CA ASN A 746 -2.63 -19.22 42.84
C ASN A 746 -2.89 -19.20 44.36
N GLU A 747 -1.85 -19.38 45.18
CA GLU A 747 -1.95 -19.18 46.64
C GLU A 747 -2.20 -17.70 47.00
N GLN A 748 -1.58 -16.75 46.29
CA GLN A 748 -1.81 -15.31 46.48
C GLN A 748 -3.21 -14.87 46.05
N ILE A 749 -3.76 -15.39 44.95
CA ILE A 749 -5.13 -15.07 44.50
C ILE A 749 -6.17 -15.57 45.51
N LYS A 750 -5.99 -16.76 46.10
CA LYS A 750 -6.87 -17.24 47.18
C LYS A 750 -6.94 -16.29 48.38
N THR A 751 -5.86 -15.56 48.69
CA THR A 751 -5.88 -14.58 49.79
C THR A 751 -6.68 -13.30 49.48
N LEU A 752 -7.01 -13.07 48.21
CA LEU A 752 -7.79 -11.92 47.74
C LEU A 752 -9.30 -12.11 47.91
N TYR A 753 -9.79 -13.34 48.12
CA TYR A 753 -11.21 -13.64 48.24
C TYR A 753 -11.54 -14.02 49.69
N THR A 754 -12.76 -13.71 50.12
CA THR A 754 -13.32 -14.14 51.40
C THR A 754 -14.78 -14.53 51.24
N THR A 755 -15.27 -15.32 52.20
CA THR A 755 -16.65 -15.76 52.24
C THR A 755 -17.50 -14.73 52.99
N TYR A 756 -18.58 -14.31 52.36
CA TYR A 756 -19.61 -13.44 52.91
C TYR A 756 -20.86 -14.27 53.17
N GLN A 757 -21.38 -14.19 54.39
CA GLN A 757 -22.71 -14.69 54.71
C GLN A 757 -23.66 -13.49 54.78
N ILE A 758 -24.55 -13.39 53.79
CA ILE A 758 -25.50 -12.29 53.63
C ILE A 758 -26.86 -12.76 54.09
N CYS A 759 -27.41 -12.10 55.11
CA CYS A 759 -28.71 -12.35 55.68
C CYS A 759 -29.64 -11.20 55.31
N VAL A 760 -30.69 -11.48 54.54
CA VAL A 760 -31.66 -10.48 54.09
C VAL A 760 -32.97 -10.71 54.83
N VAL A 761 -33.45 -9.69 55.55
CA VAL A 761 -34.69 -9.74 56.32
C VAL A 761 -35.77 -8.93 55.61
N THR A 762 -36.82 -9.61 55.19
CA THR A 762 -38.01 -8.97 54.59
C THR A 762 -39.03 -8.68 55.69
N SER A 763 -39.58 -7.46 55.73
CA SER A 763 -40.49 -7.02 56.81
C SER A 763 -41.81 -7.81 56.84
N ASP A 764 -42.43 -7.92 58.01
CA ASP A 764 -43.76 -8.49 58.24
C ASP A 764 -44.88 -7.43 58.44
N ASP A 765 -44.53 -6.14 58.44
CA ASP A 765 -45.39 -5.03 58.88
C ASP A 765 -46.61 -4.71 57.99
N LYS A 766 -46.66 -5.17 56.74
CA LYS A 766 -47.74 -4.83 55.77
C LYS A 766 -48.15 -6.01 54.86
N PHE A 767 -49.34 -5.96 54.28
CA PHE A 767 -49.98 -7.13 53.62
C PHE A 767 -49.19 -7.70 52.42
N ASP A 768 -48.40 -6.88 51.68
CA ASP A 768 -47.74 -7.25 50.41
C ASP A 768 -46.22 -6.93 50.40
N GLY A 769 -45.46 -7.43 51.37
CA GLY A 769 -44.03 -7.09 51.52
C GLY A 769 -43.04 -7.97 50.76
N ASP A 770 -43.50 -8.98 50.02
CA ASP A 770 -42.69 -10.00 49.34
C ASP A 770 -42.23 -9.58 47.93
N THR A 771 -41.13 -10.17 47.45
CA THR A 771 -40.71 -10.03 46.04
C THR A 771 -40.38 -11.38 45.42
N ASN A 772 -40.75 -11.54 44.14
CA ASN A 772 -40.43 -12.70 43.31
C ASN A 772 -39.44 -12.35 42.19
N THR A 773 -38.79 -11.19 42.29
CA THR A 773 -37.86 -10.66 41.29
C THR A 773 -36.41 -10.96 41.67
N ASN A 774 -35.49 -10.86 40.71
CA ASN A 774 -34.08 -11.12 40.97
C ASN A 774 -33.51 -10.01 41.86
N VAL A 775 -33.18 -10.34 43.10
CA VAL A 775 -32.51 -9.44 44.05
C VAL A 775 -30.99 -9.56 43.89
N TYR A 776 -30.30 -8.44 44.00
CA TYR A 776 -28.84 -8.38 43.94
C TYR A 776 -28.27 -7.44 44.99
N ILE A 777 -26.99 -7.60 45.31
CA ILE A 777 -26.26 -6.75 46.26
C ILE A 777 -24.87 -6.39 45.75
N VAL A 778 -24.42 -5.17 46.04
CA VAL A 778 -23.05 -4.68 45.88
C VAL A 778 -22.56 -4.23 47.26
N ILE A 779 -21.41 -4.74 47.71
CA ILE A 779 -20.83 -4.42 49.02
C ILE A 779 -19.62 -3.51 48.79
N PHE A 780 -19.61 -2.34 49.41
CA PHE A 780 -18.50 -1.40 49.36
C PHE A 780 -17.75 -1.44 50.68
N GLY A 781 -16.42 -1.49 50.65
CA GLY A 781 -15.55 -1.48 51.81
C GLY A 781 -14.42 -0.46 51.71
N GLU A 782 -13.58 -0.42 52.74
CA GLU A 782 -12.46 0.53 52.84
C GLU A 782 -11.39 0.32 51.76
N SER A 783 -11.18 -0.94 51.35
CA SER A 783 -10.11 -1.30 50.42
C SER A 783 -10.61 -1.59 49.01
N ASN A 784 -11.85 -2.07 48.87
CA ASN A 784 -12.43 -2.39 47.58
C ASN A 784 -13.97 -2.45 47.65
N HIS A 785 -14.62 -2.87 46.57
CA HIS A 785 -16.04 -3.21 46.52
C HIS A 785 -16.23 -4.52 45.75
N THR A 786 -17.35 -5.20 45.99
CA THR A 786 -17.72 -6.40 45.22
C THR A 786 -18.37 -6.00 43.90
N ASP A 787 -18.43 -6.94 42.96
CA ASP A 787 -19.34 -6.83 41.82
C ASP A 787 -20.82 -6.89 42.28
N GLN A 788 -21.74 -6.72 41.34
CA GLN A 788 -23.16 -6.97 41.56
C GLN A 788 -23.42 -8.46 41.73
N ILE A 789 -23.67 -8.88 42.96
CA ILE A 789 -23.87 -10.27 43.33
C ILE A 789 -25.37 -10.61 43.29
N PRO A 790 -25.82 -11.52 42.42
CA PRO A 790 -27.21 -11.95 42.38
C PRO A 790 -27.51 -12.95 43.52
N LEU A 791 -28.52 -12.64 44.34
CA LEU A 791 -28.93 -13.46 45.49
C LEU A 791 -29.95 -14.52 45.08
N THR A 792 -29.48 -15.56 44.40
CA THR A 792 -30.35 -16.53 43.70
C THR A 792 -30.60 -17.83 44.44
N LYS A 793 -29.69 -18.27 45.32
CA LYS A 793 -29.76 -19.56 46.02
C LYS A 793 -29.67 -19.36 47.54
N SER A 794 -30.82 -19.13 48.18
CA SER A 794 -30.90 -19.05 49.64
C SER A 794 -30.63 -20.41 50.27
N LYS A 795 -29.85 -20.44 51.35
CA LYS A 795 -29.58 -21.62 52.18
C LYS A 795 -30.76 -21.97 53.08
N THR A 796 -31.63 -21.00 53.40
CA THR A 796 -32.75 -21.20 54.34
C THR A 796 -34.03 -21.62 53.62
N TYR A 797 -34.33 -21.05 52.45
CA TYR A 797 -35.58 -21.31 51.75
C TYR A 797 -35.41 -21.41 50.23
N LYS A 798 -36.17 -22.31 49.60
CA LYS A 798 -36.15 -22.50 48.13
C LYS A 798 -36.65 -21.28 47.36
N ASN A 799 -37.58 -20.52 47.94
CA ASN A 799 -38.13 -19.28 47.39
C ASN A 799 -37.79 -18.13 48.34
N PRO A 800 -36.75 -17.33 48.06
CA PRO A 800 -36.30 -16.26 48.94
C PRO A 800 -37.20 -15.01 48.87
N PHE A 801 -37.04 -14.11 49.85
CA PHE A 801 -37.63 -12.77 49.95
C PHE A 801 -39.15 -12.72 50.14
N LYS A 802 -39.72 -13.71 50.82
CA LYS A 802 -41.12 -13.65 51.25
C LYS A 802 -41.28 -12.77 52.48
N LYS A 803 -42.49 -12.24 52.65
CA LYS A 803 -42.87 -11.45 53.83
C LYS A 803 -42.50 -12.16 55.14
N GLY A 804 -41.85 -11.42 56.05
CA GLY A 804 -41.39 -11.92 57.36
C GLY A 804 -40.28 -12.97 57.30
N GLN A 805 -39.70 -13.23 56.11
CA GLN A 805 -38.68 -14.24 55.91
C GLN A 805 -37.27 -13.66 56.11
N THR A 806 -36.38 -14.50 56.64
CA THR A 806 -34.95 -14.24 56.72
C THR A 806 -34.20 -15.21 55.80
N ASP A 807 -33.56 -14.67 54.77
CA ASP A 807 -32.88 -15.43 53.73
C ASP A 807 -31.36 -15.32 53.86
N ILE A 808 -30.68 -16.46 53.92
CA ILE A 808 -29.23 -16.52 54.10
C ILE A 808 -28.57 -16.97 52.80
N PHE A 809 -27.58 -16.20 52.34
CA PHE A 809 -26.77 -16.49 51.17
C PHE A 809 -25.30 -16.59 51.57
N GLU A 810 -24.57 -17.53 51.00
CA GLU A 810 -23.12 -17.63 51.15
C GLU A 810 -22.47 -17.38 49.81
N ILE A 811 -21.59 -16.39 49.75
CA ILE A 811 -20.94 -15.93 48.53
C ILE A 811 -19.44 -15.80 48.78
N GLU A 812 -18.63 -16.28 47.84
CA GLU A 812 -17.21 -15.97 47.78
C GLU A 812 -17.01 -14.76 46.86
N ALA A 813 -16.43 -13.69 47.38
CA ALA A 813 -16.14 -12.47 46.64
C ALA A 813 -14.82 -11.86 47.12
N ILE A 814 -14.32 -10.86 46.38
CA ILE A 814 -13.08 -10.17 46.75
C ILE A 814 -13.17 -9.60 48.17
N ASP A 815 -12.09 -9.68 48.93
CA ASP A 815 -11.99 -9.11 50.27
C ASP A 815 -12.00 -7.58 50.17
N ILE A 816 -13.12 -6.99 50.57
CA ILE A 816 -13.35 -5.54 50.54
C ILE A 816 -12.82 -4.84 51.80
N GLY A 817 -12.35 -5.60 52.80
CA GLY A 817 -12.06 -5.09 54.13
C GLY A 817 -13.33 -4.75 54.90
N GLN A 818 -13.29 -3.74 55.77
CA GLN A 818 -14.46 -3.31 56.53
C GLN A 818 -15.51 -2.68 55.61
N PRO A 819 -16.77 -3.15 55.61
CA PRO A 819 -17.82 -2.61 54.75
C PRO A 819 -18.26 -1.21 55.21
N THR A 820 -18.35 -0.28 54.27
CA THR A 820 -18.68 1.14 54.46
C THR A 820 -20.10 1.46 54.01
N LYS A 821 -20.59 0.79 52.96
CA LYS A 821 -21.98 0.86 52.49
C LYS A 821 -22.34 -0.39 51.69
N ILE A 822 -23.63 -0.63 51.50
CA ILE A 822 -24.12 -1.60 50.51
C ILE A 822 -25.11 -0.93 49.57
N LYS A 823 -25.24 -1.50 48.37
CA LYS A 823 -26.33 -1.19 47.46
C LYS A 823 -27.11 -2.47 47.21
N ILE A 824 -28.41 -2.46 47.47
CA ILE A 824 -29.29 -3.62 47.26
C ILE A 824 -30.47 -3.20 46.37
N GLY A 825 -30.85 -4.06 45.43
CA GLY A 825 -31.91 -3.77 44.47
C GLY A 825 -32.56 -5.02 43.90
N HIS A 826 -33.66 -4.83 43.18
CA HIS A 826 -34.44 -5.93 42.61
C HIS A 826 -34.92 -5.63 41.17
N GLY A 827 -35.19 -6.67 40.38
CA GLY A 827 -35.49 -6.57 38.94
C GLY A 827 -36.91 -6.08 38.61
N ASN A 828 -37.06 -5.32 37.50
CA ASN A 828 -38.28 -4.60 37.13
C ASN A 828 -39.21 -5.38 36.19
N LEU A 829 -39.67 -6.57 36.59
CA LEU A 829 -40.42 -7.43 35.67
C LEU A 829 -41.94 -7.23 35.67
N ASN A 830 -42.56 -6.51 36.63
CA ASN A 830 -44.01 -6.22 36.65
C ASN A 830 -44.40 -5.00 37.51
N LEU A 831 -45.55 -4.37 37.19
CA LEU A 831 -46.22 -3.23 37.89
C LEU A 831 -46.60 -3.48 39.38
N LEU A 832 -46.23 -4.62 39.96
CA LEU A 832 -46.52 -5.06 41.33
C LEU A 832 -45.28 -5.70 41.99
N SER A 833 -44.10 -5.13 41.79
CA SER A 833 -42.82 -5.67 42.31
C SER A 833 -42.34 -4.96 43.59
N ASP A 834 -43.25 -4.40 44.37
CA ASP A 834 -42.93 -3.66 45.59
C ASP A 834 -42.30 -4.59 46.65
N TRP A 835 -41.12 -4.25 47.17
CA TRP A 835 -40.44 -5.04 48.20
C TRP A 835 -40.21 -4.21 49.46
N LEU A 836 -40.65 -4.71 50.63
CA LEU A 836 -40.38 -4.04 51.91
C LEU A 836 -39.18 -4.70 52.60
N LEU A 837 -38.00 -4.14 52.35
CA LEU A 837 -36.76 -4.59 52.97
C LEU A 837 -36.64 -4.01 54.39
N ASP A 838 -36.54 -4.87 55.40
CA ASP A 838 -36.31 -4.45 56.79
C ASP A 838 -34.83 -4.10 56.99
N ARG A 839 -33.94 -5.08 56.83
CA ARG A 839 -32.49 -4.89 56.96
C ARG A 839 -31.69 -5.98 56.25
N VAL A 840 -30.41 -5.71 56.06
CA VAL A 840 -29.42 -6.69 55.59
C VAL A 840 -28.32 -6.82 56.63
N GLU A 841 -27.94 -8.06 56.95
CA GLU A 841 -26.81 -8.36 57.83
C GLU A 841 -25.74 -9.08 57.04
N ILE A 842 -24.48 -8.66 57.15
CA ILE A 842 -23.35 -9.24 56.41
C ILE A 842 -22.29 -9.68 57.40
N TYR A 843 -22.07 -10.98 57.48
CA TYR A 843 -20.95 -11.56 58.20
C TYR A 843 -19.79 -11.82 57.23
N ILE A 844 -18.58 -11.38 57.60
CA ILE A 844 -17.37 -11.55 56.80
C ILE A 844 -16.44 -12.49 57.54
N SER A 845 -16.22 -13.70 57.02
CA SER A 845 -15.49 -14.77 57.70
C SER A 845 -14.05 -14.37 58.10
N LYS A 846 -13.40 -13.50 57.32
CA LYS A 846 -12.02 -13.03 57.60
C LYS A 846 -11.93 -12.00 58.73
N LEU A 847 -12.98 -11.21 58.96
CA LEU A 847 -13.04 -10.21 60.02
C LEU A 847 -13.75 -10.72 61.28
N ASP A 848 -14.37 -11.91 61.18
CA ASP A 848 -15.18 -12.55 62.21
C ASP A 848 -16.20 -11.60 62.87
N ARG A 849 -16.89 -10.84 62.03
CA ARG A 849 -17.81 -9.78 62.47
C ARG A 849 -19.00 -9.64 61.53
N THR A 850 -20.13 -9.22 62.09
CA THR A 850 -21.37 -8.93 61.36
C THR A 850 -21.66 -7.43 61.33
N TRP A 851 -22.01 -6.91 60.15
CA TRP A 851 -22.48 -5.54 59.96
C TRP A 851 -23.97 -5.54 59.64
N ILE A 852 -24.72 -4.62 60.25
CA ILE A 852 -26.16 -4.51 60.09
C ILE A 852 -26.47 -3.21 59.34
N PHE A 853 -27.19 -3.35 58.23
CA PHE A 853 -27.61 -2.27 57.33
C PHE A 853 -29.13 -2.13 57.40
N PRO A 854 -29.66 -1.24 58.26
CA PRO A 854 -31.09 -1.03 58.39
C PRO A 854 -31.65 -0.31 57.15
N CYS A 855 -32.81 -0.74 56.66
CA CYS A 855 -33.53 -0.13 55.56
C CYS A 855 -34.88 0.41 56.02
N GLY A 856 -35.80 -0.49 56.43
CA GLY A 856 -37.16 -0.16 56.86
C GLY A 856 -38.00 0.57 55.80
N ARG A 857 -37.67 0.41 54.51
CA ARG A 857 -38.26 1.17 53.39
C ARG A 857 -38.72 0.26 52.27
N TRP A 858 -39.71 0.75 51.54
CA TRP A 858 -40.18 0.10 50.33
C TRP A 858 -39.29 0.41 49.14
N LEU A 859 -38.92 -0.63 48.40
CA LEU A 859 -38.33 -0.54 47.06
C LEU A 859 -39.47 -0.75 46.07
N ARG A 860 -39.86 0.31 45.36
CA ARG A 860 -41.07 0.34 44.52
C ARG A 860 -40.83 1.01 43.17
N ASN A 861 -41.67 0.63 42.22
CA ASN A 861 -41.80 1.31 40.94
C ASN A 861 -43.22 1.88 40.81
N THR A 862 -43.41 3.14 41.20
CA THR A 862 -44.69 3.87 41.06
C THR A 862 -44.52 5.14 40.23
N LYS A 863 -45.62 5.68 39.67
CA LYS A 863 -45.63 6.94 38.88
C LYS A 863 -45.09 8.18 39.63
N LYS A 864 -44.91 8.11 40.96
CA LYS A 864 -44.41 9.23 41.79
C LYS A 864 -43.03 8.99 42.40
N GLU A 865 -42.62 7.74 42.61
CA GLU A 865 -41.31 7.38 43.17
C GLU A 865 -40.78 6.14 42.43
N PHE A 866 -39.62 6.31 41.77
CA PHE A 866 -38.86 5.24 41.14
C PHE A 866 -37.63 4.96 42.01
N GLN A 867 -37.70 3.91 42.84
CA GLN A 867 -36.57 3.50 43.68
C GLN A 867 -36.52 1.98 43.83
N LEU A 868 -35.97 1.32 42.81
CA LEU A 868 -35.76 -0.14 42.74
C LEU A 868 -34.45 -0.59 43.41
N GLU A 869 -33.63 0.38 43.82
CA GLU A 869 -32.30 0.19 44.37
C GLU A 869 -32.11 1.21 45.50
N ILE A 870 -31.45 0.79 46.57
CA ILE A 870 -31.13 1.67 47.69
C ILE A 870 -29.70 1.45 48.17
N GLU A 871 -29.03 2.54 48.52
CA GLU A 871 -27.79 2.50 49.26
C GLU A 871 -28.08 2.52 50.76
N LEU A 872 -27.57 1.54 51.48
CA LEU A 872 -27.69 1.41 52.93
C LEU A 872 -26.32 1.54 53.57
N PHE A 873 -26.28 2.21 54.71
CA PHE A 873 -25.07 2.40 55.49
C PHE A 873 -25.16 1.57 56.78
N PRO A 874 -24.04 1.03 57.28
CA PRO A 874 -24.05 0.21 58.47
C PRO A 874 -24.42 1.06 59.69
N ASN A 875 -25.19 0.51 60.61
CA ASN A 875 -25.61 1.24 61.80
C ASN A 875 -24.37 1.52 62.69
N ILE A 876 -24.08 2.79 62.98
CA ILE A 876 -22.85 3.20 63.71
C ILE A 876 -22.97 2.94 65.24
N HIS A 877 -24.09 2.39 65.70
CA HIS A 877 -24.29 2.04 67.10
C HIS A 877 -24.48 0.53 67.29
N ASN A 878 -23.38 -0.17 67.57
CA ASN A 878 -23.28 -1.08 68.71
C ASN A 878 -21.80 -1.35 69.01
N LYS A 879 -21.44 -1.12 70.28
CA LYS A 879 -20.21 -1.61 70.91
C LYS A 879 -20.23 -3.13 70.96
#